data_AF-A0A2R6PJ73-F1
#
_entry.id   AF-A0A2R6PJ73-F1
#
_cell.length_a   1.000
_cell.length_b   1.000
_cell.length_c   1.000
_cell.angle_alpha   90.00
_cell.angle_beta   90.00
_cell.angle_gamma   90.00
#
_symmetry.space_group_name_H-M   'P 1'
#
loop_
_entity.id
_entity.type
_entity.pdbx_description
1 polymer ?
#
loop_
_entity_poly.entity_id
_entity_poly.type
_entity_poly.pdbx_seq_one_letter_code
_entity_poly.pdbx_strand_id
1 'polypeptide(L)'
;MVLDLLQPAPDHPNDTARIQAMPKNHPNGPALPVSGDASPPLLRLPVDLGLHPTHAPELDDLPHLELAPAAADSEFDEPPLALGVPETDRLDENDTIDVGFDDSVWDVDRTILHGVDNAELDDASRAGLDLGSLADIDQPLPMAGNRTLPDDADLQPLPELRIDELQISQAFIDALQGASLDDEKLHPDVLERLRNPPTEEYKLDDPALHLSLEIFLGLDRASEAHYDLVRGAVSRSHSIEMLTLHQVKRAVQDISGVRAVYDDMCISSCVAYTGPFALLESCPTCGEHRYDQLKLLHKKVKHPRQRMLTNVIGPQLQAMWRTPAGAKAMKYRAECTKKMMETIELTANGQTLNIPDYADYIHGSEYIDAVTRGDIQESDTVLMLSIDGAQLYRSKQSDCWIYIWVNYNRAPDNRYKMASISVGGVIPGPEKPGNLESFLFAGIHHVHALMTEGLKIWDADTLQTFTSRLFFAFLTADGPGMSAVNGLVGHSGAQHCRLYCGMKGRLKPGSGIYYPVCLLPFEYNQPGSTHPDVDIFQLSIQDRAEVTRTYRRNLRHVQESHNPNQYRIRRLATGIVKPTILSALPSNRIFPIPGCFPADLMHLAALNLPDLLLSLWRGTMTCEKPDNRDTWDWAVLRDLPTWRTHGREVAAATPYLPTSFDRPPRNPAEKINSGYKAVEFLTYIFVLGPGLFYGLLPMNYWLHFCKLVRGLRITHQHTIPNSHLSEAHTFLIEFLQEFEVMYCQRMVARMHFCRPALHALAHICPQTTSTGPYAIYSQWPMERSIGDLGGQIRQPSNPYGNLAQRGLRRCQVNAIRAIIPALGDQRPHLPRGAIDLGGGYVLLTTSERYAHMVTEPEAVALRTFLHESNALVDKAWLRTPKLARWARLQLPNGQIARSHWQERTKPLERLRKGRNVKMNIQGKTEFAEVQYYFKAALHNNNVEQGFAMVSVYAPPDTELLKLSNQTLWSCEYTGDKSLCVVTVQSIQSVVAMVPHPHMADETLQRKLSGRVYVGEKMGLDMMYFAGHVDDPVQE
;
A
#
# COMPACT_ATOMS: atom_id res chain seq x y z
N MET A 1 -17.20 -52.10 -10.61
CA MET A 1 -18.34 -52.83 -10.01
C MET A 1 -19.49 -51.82 -9.90
N VAL A 2 -20.63 -52.07 -10.58
CA VAL A 2 -21.90 -52.50 -9.93
C VAL A 2 -22.50 -51.36 -9.09
N LEU A 3 -23.65 -50.73 -9.41
CA LEU A 3 -24.67 -50.95 -10.46
C LEU A 3 -25.44 -49.63 -10.75
N ASP A 4 -25.95 -49.47 -11.99
CA ASP A 4 -27.33 -49.16 -12.44
C ASP A 4 -28.33 -48.35 -11.55
N LEU A 5 -29.35 -47.62 -12.03
CA LEU A 5 -29.87 -47.23 -13.37
C LEU A 5 -30.80 -45.99 -13.12
N LEU A 6 -31.13 -45.09 -14.06
CA LEU A 6 -32.26 -45.21 -15.00
C LEU A 6 -32.36 -43.96 -15.91
N GLN A 7 -32.72 -44.16 -17.18
CA GLN A 7 -33.57 -43.25 -17.97
C GLN A 7 -34.84 -44.05 -18.39
N PRO A 8 -35.92 -43.39 -18.85
CA PRO A 8 -36.09 -43.29 -20.31
C PRO A 8 -36.82 -42.01 -20.82
N ALA A 9 -36.77 -41.83 -22.13
CA ALA A 9 -37.69 -41.04 -22.97
C ALA A 9 -38.32 -42.01 -24.01
N PRO A 10 -39.11 -41.61 -25.05
CA PRO A 10 -39.70 -40.30 -25.40
C PRO A 10 -41.22 -40.38 -25.68
N ASP A 11 -41.86 -39.33 -26.26
CA ASP A 11 -42.57 -39.41 -27.55
C ASP A 11 -43.32 -38.11 -27.98
N HIS A 12 -43.70 -38.05 -29.25
CA HIS A 12 -44.44 -36.99 -29.99
C HIS A 12 -45.88 -37.48 -30.34
N PRO A 13 -46.87 -36.68 -30.82
CA PRO A 13 -46.77 -35.84 -32.04
C PRO A 13 -47.71 -34.60 -32.14
N ASN A 14 -47.84 -34.09 -33.38
CA ASN A 14 -48.59 -32.91 -33.87
C ASN A 14 -50.11 -32.87 -33.56
N ASP A 15 -50.70 -31.67 -33.68
CA ASP A 15 -51.79 -31.46 -34.68
C ASP A 15 -51.79 -30.01 -35.24
N THR A 16 -52.68 -29.68 -36.18
CA THR A 16 -52.57 -28.57 -37.13
C THR A 16 -53.90 -27.87 -37.47
N ALA A 17 -53.89 -26.53 -37.59
CA ALA A 17 -54.93 -25.77 -38.28
C ALA A 17 -54.44 -24.42 -38.87
N ARG A 18 -54.91 -24.09 -40.07
CA ARG A 18 -54.91 -22.75 -40.70
C ARG A 18 -56.39 -22.30 -40.78
N ILE A 19 -56.76 -21.02 -40.99
CA ILE A 19 -56.99 -20.42 -42.33
C ILE A 19 -57.55 -18.98 -42.16
N GLN A 20 -56.96 -17.99 -42.86
CA GLN A 20 -57.56 -16.75 -43.46
C GLN A 20 -58.46 -15.81 -42.60
N ALA A 21 -58.80 -14.56 -42.95
CA ALA A 21 -58.55 -13.74 -44.15
C ALA A 21 -58.37 -12.23 -43.80
N MET A 22 -57.85 -11.45 -44.77
CA MET A 22 -57.91 -9.97 -44.82
C MET A 22 -59.04 -9.55 -45.81
N PRO A 23 -59.57 -8.30 -45.81
CA PRO A 23 -58.93 -7.23 -46.60
C PRO A 23 -59.13 -5.77 -46.10
N LYS A 24 -58.62 -4.82 -46.90
CA LYS A 24 -58.51 -3.36 -46.69
C LYS A 24 -59.73 -2.58 -47.21
N ASN A 25 -59.86 -1.29 -46.86
CA ASN A 25 -59.72 -0.18 -47.84
C ASN A 25 -59.74 1.26 -47.24
N HIS A 26 -59.10 2.18 -47.98
CA HIS A 26 -59.12 3.66 -47.88
C HIS A 26 -60.28 4.22 -48.76
N PRO A 27 -60.43 5.53 -49.16
CA PRO A 27 -59.57 6.74 -48.99
C PRO A 27 -60.27 8.11 -48.74
N ASN A 28 -59.49 9.19 -48.49
CA ASN A 28 -59.40 10.42 -49.34
C ASN A 28 -58.80 11.66 -48.63
N GLY A 29 -58.14 12.54 -49.42
CA GLY A 29 -57.76 13.93 -49.08
C GLY A 29 -58.78 14.96 -49.61
N PRO A 30 -58.44 16.26 -49.87
CA PRO A 30 -57.16 16.78 -50.40
C PRO A 30 -56.60 18.02 -49.63
N ALA A 31 -55.96 19.01 -50.29
CA ALA A 31 -54.97 19.93 -49.68
C ALA A 31 -54.97 21.41 -50.17
N LEU A 32 -54.47 22.33 -49.30
CA LEU A 32 -53.78 23.63 -49.57
C LEU A 32 -54.57 24.74 -50.36
N PRO A 33 -54.12 26.02 -50.54
CA PRO A 33 -52.77 26.64 -50.34
C PRO A 33 -52.65 28.14 -49.83
N VAL A 34 -51.40 28.65 -49.77
CA VAL A 34 -50.87 30.07 -49.85
C VAL A 34 -50.93 31.12 -48.67
N SER A 35 -49.72 31.62 -48.29
CA SER A 35 -49.27 32.94 -47.73
C SER A 35 -49.91 33.67 -46.53
N GLY A 36 -49.06 34.34 -45.74
CA GLY A 36 -49.40 35.46 -44.84
C GLY A 36 -48.17 36.02 -44.10
N ASP A 37 -47.89 37.32 -44.20
CA ASP A 37 -46.60 37.96 -43.87
C ASP A 37 -46.45 38.55 -42.44
N ALA A 38 -45.18 38.66 -42.02
CA ALA A 38 -44.58 39.74 -41.22
C ALA A 38 -45.05 40.06 -39.76
N SER A 39 -44.44 41.12 -39.21
CA SER A 39 -44.19 41.41 -37.77
C SER A 39 -44.95 42.68 -37.27
N PRO A 40 -44.78 43.17 -36.01
CA PRO A 40 -45.83 43.95 -35.31
C PRO A 40 -45.70 45.49 -35.37
N PRO A 41 -46.76 46.23 -34.97
CA PRO A 41 -46.70 47.58 -34.42
C PRO A 41 -46.54 47.56 -32.86
N LEU A 42 -45.84 48.47 -32.17
CA LEU A 42 -45.83 49.95 -32.20
C LEU A 42 -47.14 50.57 -31.65
N LEU A 43 -47.14 51.68 -30.90
CA LEU A 43 -46.17 52.79 -30.81
C LEU A 43 -46.40 53.63 -29.52
N ARG A 44 -45.36 54.26 -28.95
CA ARG A 44 -45.28 55.73 -28.74
C ARG A 44 -43.90 56.21 -28.27
N LEU A 45 -43.47 57.35 -28.82
CA LEU A 45 -42.24 58.14 -28.58
C LEU A 45 -42.64 59.51 -27.97
N PRO A 46 -41.74 60.30 -27.32
CA PRO A 46 -40.64 61.11 -27.92
C PRO A 46 -39.22 60.79 -27.32
N VAL A 47 -38.04 60.96 -27.96
CA VAL A 47 -37.38 62.12 -28.65
C VAL A 47 -36.79 63.15 -27.64
N ASP A 48 -35.48 63.50 -27.59
CA ASP A 48 -34.31 63.14 -28.44
C ASP A 48 -32.90 63.42 -27.81
N LEU A 49 -31.83 63.08 -28.56
CA LEU A 49 -30.45 63.65 -28.63
C LEU A 49 -29.51 63.81 -27.39
N GLY A 50 -28.30 63.20 -27.47
CA GLY A 50 -27.04 63.99 -27.50
C GLY A 50 -25.99 63.94 -26.36
N LEU A 51 -24.88 63.21 -26.59
CA LEU A 51 -23.48 63.47 -26.18
C LEU A 51 -23.01 63.48 -24.67
N HIS A 52 -21.69 63.32 -24.51
CA HIS A 52 -20.84 63.39 -23.29
C HIS A 52 -20.55 64.86 -22.86
N PRO A 53 -19.92 65.16 -21.68
CA PRO A 53 -19.89 64.49 -20.35
C PRO A 53 -19.93 65.51 -19.14
N THR A 54 -19.48 65.07 -17.94
CA THR A 54 -18.79 65.82 -16.84
C THR A 54 -19.50 66.74 -15.81
N HIS A 55 -18.99 66.61 -14.56
CA HIS A 55 -18.76 67.60 -13.46
C HIS A 55 -19.89 68.23 -12.56
N ALA A 56 -19.75 67.96 -11.24
CA ALA A 56 -19.69 68.91 -10.08
C ALA A 56 -20.92 69.80 -9.73
N PRO A 57 -20.97 70.55 -8.59
CA PRO A 57 -20.06 70.72 -7.42
C PRO A 57 -20.67 70.13 -6.10
N GLU A 58 -20.32 70.39 -4.83
CA GLU A 58 -19.65 71.48 -4.03
C GLU A 58 -18.76 70.82 -2.93
N LEU A 59 -17.51 71.24 -2.62
CA LEU A 59 -17.01 72.40 -1.82
C LEU A 59 -17.42 72.33 -0.31
N ASP A 60 -16.55 72.48 0.71
CA ASP A 60 -15.09 72.74 0.87
C ASP A 60 -14.54 71.80 2.00
N ASP A 61 -13.24 71.51 2.20
CA ASP A 61 -12.11 72.38 2.63
C ASP A 61 -10.71 71.89 2.12
N LEU A 62 -9.69 72.74 2.25
CA LEU A 62 -8.29 72.60 1.77
C LEU A 62 -7.28 73.10 2.85
N PRO A 63 -5.93 73.11 2.69
CA PRO A 63 -5.09 72.76 1.51
C PRO A 63 -3.79 71.91 1.76
N HIS A 64 -3.18 71.42 0.65
CA HIS A 64 -1.71 71.30 0.36
C HIS A 64 -0.73 70.49 1.27
N LEU A 65 0.35 69.83 0.78
CA LEU A 65 0.73 69.32 -0.56
C LEU A 65 1.90 68.29 -0.43
N GLU A 66 1.93 67.29 -1.33
CA GLU A 66 3.12 66.63 -1.95
C GLU A 66 4.20 65.79 -1.21
N LEU A 67 4.82 64.92 -2.05
CA LEU A 67 6.18 64.35 -2.02
C LEU A 67 6.55 63.12 -1.15
N ALA A 68 7.57 62.42 -1.68
CA ALA A 68 8.33 61.27 -1.17
C ALA A 68 9.66 61.19 -2.00
N PRO A 69 10.69 60.38 -1.65
CA PRO A 69 11.03 59.71 -0.38
C PRO A 69 12.51 59.93 0.08
N ALA A 70 12.88 59.27 1.20
CA ALA A 70 14.24 58.80 1.59
C ALA A 70 15.25 59.74 2.32
N ALA A 71 16.18 59.09 3.04
CA ALA A 71 17.31 59.60 3.87
C ALA A 71 16.95 60.41 5.14
N ALA A 72 17.78 60.53 6.20
CA ALA A 72 18.81 59.65 6.81
C ALA A 72 19.27 60.26 8.17
N ASP A 73 19.81 59.45 9.10
CA ASP A 73 20.70 59.85 10.23
C ASP A 73 20.13 60.81 11.34
N SER A 74 20.64 60.96 12.58
CA SER A 74 21.66 60.29 13.42
C SER A 74 21.44 60.55 14.94
N GLU A 75 22.20 59.84 15.82
CA GLU A 75 22.77 60.30 17.14
C GLU A 75 21.84 60.67 18.34
N PHE A 76 22.22 60.58 19.64
CA PHE A 76 23.38 60.09 20.43
C PHE A 76 22.81 59.27 21.64
N ASP A 77 23.53 58.60 22.58
CA ASP A 77 24.84 58.84 23.22
C ASP A 77 25.45 57.57 23.87
N GLU A 78 26.69 57.65 24.40
CA GLU A 78 27.58 56.57 24.90
C GLU A 78 27.39 56.21 26.41
N PRO A 79 28.14 55.29 27.12
CA PRO A 79 29.57 54.89 26.97
C PRO A 79 29.92 53.36 27.15
N PRO A 80 31.21 52.94 27.02
CA PRO A 80 31.62 51.53 26.90
C PRO A 80 32.38 50.93 28.12
N LEU A 81 32.62 49.61 28.10
CA LEU A 81 33.77 48.95 28.75
C LEU A 81 34.02 47.53 28.19
N ALA A 82 35.29 47.12 28.09
CA ALA A 82 35.70 45.81 27.57
C ALA A 82 36.24 44.89 28.69
N LEU A 83 36.01 43.58 28.56
CA LEU A 83 36.70 42.52 29.31
C LEU A 83 36.87 41.29 28.40
N GLY A 84 37.97 40.54 28.60
CA GLY A 84 38.48 39.60 27.61
C GLY A 84 37.87 38.19 27.63
N VAL A 85 38.00 37.50 26.49
CA VAL A 85 37.80 36.05 26.37
C VAL A 85 39.07 35.33 26.89
N PRO A 86 38.97 34.38 27.82
CA PRO A 86 40.12 33.56 28.21
C PRO A 86 40.53 32.62 27.06
N GLU A 87 41.84 32.45 26.87
CA GLU A 87 42.35 31.32 26.09
C GLU A 87 42.02 30.02 26.84
N THR A 88 41.41 29.06 26.15
CA THR A 88 41.31 27.66 26.61
C THR A 88 42.27 26.82 25.79
N ASP A 89 43.09 26.02 26.47
CA ASP A 89 44.24 25.33 25.87
C ASP A 89 43.91 24.46 24.66
N ARG A 90 44.87 24.40 23.73
CA ARG A 90 44.88 23.41 22.66
C ARG A 90 45.12 22.02 23.26
N LEU A 91 44.16 21.13 23.12
CA LEU A 91 44.36 19.68 23.22
C LEU A 91 44.62 19.12 21.81
N ASP A 92 45.44 18.08 21.71
CA ASP A 92 46.07 17.67 20.45
C ASP A 92 45.09 17.21 19.34
N GLU A 93 45.18 17.88 18.18
CA GLU A 93 44.57 17.42 16.93
C GLU A 93 45.36 16.23 16.35
N ASN A 94 45.06 15.00 16.78
CA ASN A 94 45.56 13.80 16.08
C ASN A 94 44.68 12.53 16.14
N ASP A 95 43.58 12.51 16.90
CA ASP A 95 42.66 11.35 16.99
C ASP A 95 41.18 11.75 16.78
N THR A 96 40.89 12.50 15.71
CA THR A 96 39.52 12.78 15.29
C THR A 96 38.91 11.59 14.55
N ILE A 97 38.42 10.60 15.31
CA ILE A 97 37.54 9.54 14.79
C ILE A 97 36.26 10.19 14.26
N ASP A 98 35.90 9.92 13.00
CA ASP A 98 34.68 10.43 12.37
C ASP A 98 33.43 9.90 13.10
N VAL A 99 32.66 10.83 13.70
CA VAL A 99 31.43 10.53 14.44
C VAL A 99 30.18 10.43 13.56
N GLY A 100 30.31 10.56 12.23
CA GLY A 100 29.25 10.32 11.25
C GLY A 100 28.21 11.43 11.11
N PHE A 101 28.51 12.62 11.61
CA PHE A 101 27.65 13.82 11.58
C PHE A 101 28.39 15.03 10.95
N ASP A 102 28.78 14.91 9.68
CA ASP A 102 29.28 16.04 8.90
C ASP A 102 28.12 16.75 8.17
N ASP A 103 27.65 17.86 8.76
CA ASP A 103 26.65 18.73 8.14
C ASP A 103 27.23 19.56 6.96
N SER A 104 28.56 19.69 6.84
CA SER A 104 29.24 20.53 5.82
C SER A 104 29.30 19.92 4.42
N VAL A 105 28.83 18.68 4.27
CA VAL A 105 28.71 17.99 2.98
C VAL A 105 27.60 18.57 2.09
N TRP A 106 26.62 19.24 2.68
CA TRP A 106 25.31 19.47 2.05
C TRP A 106 24.98 20.91 1.64
N ASP A 107 25.92 21.86 1.79
CA ASP A 107 25.73 23.23 1.29
C ASP A 107 25.83 23.26 -0.25
N VAL A 108 24.67 23.35 -0.91
CA VAL A 108 24.58 23.55 -2.37
C VAL A 108 24.66 25.05 -2.67
N ASP A 109 25.79 25.46 -3.25
CA ASP A 109 26.05 26.87 -3.57
C ASP A 109 25.08 27.42 -4.63
N ARG A 110 24.69 28.70 -4.50
CA ARG A 110 23.44 29.23 -5.09
C ARG A 110 23.53 29.72 -6.54
N THR A 111 24.66 29.49 -7.21
CA THR A 111 25.13 30.37 -8.30
C THR A 111 24.73 29.96 -9.72
N ILE A 112 23.98 28.87 -9.93
CA ILE A 112 23.59 28.37 -11.26
C ILE A 112 22.06 28.32 -11.42
N LEU A 113 21.41 29.50 -11.40
CA LEU A 113 19.97 29.64 -11.66
C LEU A 113 19.63 30.95 -12.38
N HIS A 114 20.06 31.11 -13.64
CA HIS A 114 19.40 32.01 -14.60
C HIS A 114 19.71 31.61 -16.06
N GLY A 115 18.66 31.57 -16.89
CA GLY A 115 18.77 31.47 -18.35
C GLY A 115 18.56 30.09 -18.96
N VAL A 116 17.31 29.80 -19.35
CA VAL A 116 16.87 29.49 -20.73
C VAL A 116 15.34 29.62 -20.71
N ASP A 117 14.76 30.17 -21.77
CA ASP A 117 13.31 30.34 -21.93
C ASP A 117 12.71 29.30 -22.89
N ASN A 118 11.38 29.20 -22.89
CA ASN A 118 10.60 28.07 -23.41
C ASN A 118 10.74 27.78 -24.92
N ALA A 119 10.78 26.49 -25.27
CA ALA A 119 10.40 25.94 -26.58
C ALA A 119 9.76 24.55 -26.40
N GLU A 120 8.93 24.12 -27.35
CA GLU A 120 7.90 23.07 -27.15
C GLU A 120 8.39 21.61 -27.22
N LEU A 121 7.58 20.70 -26.66
CA LEU A 121 7.80 19.25 -26.60
C LEU A 121 7.05 18.51 -27.72
N ASP A 122 7.73 17.62 -28.44
CA ASP A 122 7.26 16.25 -28.74
C ASP A 122 8.45 15.40 -29.20
N ASP A 123 8.74 14.32 -28.47
CA ASP A 123 9.76 13.34 -28.85
C ASP A 123 9.31 11.91 -28.47
N ALA A 124 8.06 11.59 -28.80
CA ALA A 124 7.41 10.31 -28.48
C ALA A 124 7.27 9.35 -29.68
N SER A 125 8.06 9.49 -30.75
CA SER A 125 8.01 8.58 -31.92
C SER A 125 9.26 8.58 -32.84
N ARG A 126 10.08 7.52 -32.75
CA ARG A 126 11.00 6.89 -33.76
C ARG A 126 12.01 6.01 -33.00
N ALA A 127 12.48 4.83 -33.39
CA ALA A 127 12.26 3.83 -34.44
C ALA A 127 13.25 2.66 -34.05
N GLY A 128 13.26 1.45 -34.60
CA GLY A 128 12.38 0.77 -35.55
C GLY A 128 13.12 -0.40 -36.24
N LEU A 129 12.48 -1.59 -36.29
CA LEU A 129 12.89 -2.79 -37.06
C LEU A 129 14.17 -3.52 -36.50
N ASP A 130 14.52 -4.78 -36.82
CA ASP A 130 14.10 -5.66 -37.94
C ASP A 130 14.20 -7.20 -37.62
N LEU A 131 13.65 -8.07 -38.50
CA LEU A 131 13.78 -9.55 -38.74
C LEU A 131 14.02 -10.59 -37.58
N GLY A 132 13.53 -11.85 -37.58
CA GLY A 132 12.52 -12.56 -38.41
C GLY A 132 12.68 -14.11 -38.52
N SER A 133 11.57 -14.90 -38.39
CA SER A 133 11.38 -16.33 -38.86
C SER A 133 12.14 -17.50 -38.15
N LEU A 134 11.66 -18.76 -37.96
CA LEU A 134 10.35 -19.49 -38.03
C LEU A 134 10.49 -20.91 -37.37
N ALA A 135 9.37 -21.53 -36.92
CA ALA A 135 9.04 -22.99 -36.84
C ALA A 135 9.95 -23.98 -36.04
N ASP A 136 9.57 -25.18 -35.55
CA ASP A 136 8.34 -25.94 -35.16
C ASP A 136 8.83 -27.35 -34.61
N ILE A 137 8.15 -28.26 -33.87
CA ILE A 137 6.82 -28.42 -33.25
C ILE A 137 6.87 -29.49 -32.10
N ASP A 138 5.81 -29.58 -31.27
CA ASP A 138 5.36 -30.60 -30.27
C ASP A 138 6.15 -31.88 -29.89
N GLN A 139 6.20 -32.18 -28.57
CA GLN A 139 5.44 -33.30 -27.92
C GLN A 139 5.48 -33.24 -26.36
N PRO A 140 4.61 -33.97 -25.61
CA PRO A 140 4.23 -33.61 -24.22
C PRO A 140 5.10 -34.19 -23.09
N LEU A 141 5.00 -33.60 -21.89
CA LEU A 141 5.71 -34.00 -20.66
C LEU A 141 4.76 -34.16 -19.44
N PRO A 142 5.03 -35.11 -18.53
CA PRO A 142 4.33 -35.23 -17.25
C PRO A 142 4.95 -34.35 -16.14
N MET A 143 4.16 -34.00 -15.14
CA MET A 143 4.62 -33.22 -13.98
C MET A 143 5.24 -34.07 -12.88
N ALA A 144 6.38 -33.62 -12.35
CA ALA A 144 6.94 -34.08 -11.08
C ALA A 144 7.68 -32.92 -10.38
N GLY A 145 7.29 -32.60 -9.15
CA GLY A 145 7.93 -31.56 -8.35
C GLY A 145 9.28 -32.01 -7.83
N ASN A 146 10.34 -31.34 -8.29
CA ASN A 146 11.67 -31.32 -7.68
C ASN A 146 12.27 -29.95 -7.97
N ARG A 147 13.11 -29.42 -7.07
CA ARG A 147 14.18 -28.53 -7.55
C ARG A 147 15.02 -29.39 -8.48
N THR A 148 15.21 -28.99 -9.73
CA THR A 148 16.29 -29.59 -10.52
C THR A 148 17.58 -29.47 -9.71
N LEU A 149 18.33 -30.58 -9.62
CA LEU A 149 19.78 -30.49 -9.45
C LEU A 149 20.25 -29.39 -10.42
N PRO A 150 21.16 -28.48 -10.03
CA PRO A 150 21.51 -27.32 -10.84
C PRO A 150 21.68 -27.78 -12.29
N ASP A 151 20.77 -27.31 -13.16
CA ASP A 151 20.59 -27.90 -14.50
C ASP A 151 21.94 -27.90 -15.23
N ASP A 152 22.12 -28.71 -16.28
CA ASP A 152 23.38 -28.66 -17.06
C ASP A 152 23.72 -27.24 -17.55
N ALA A 153 22.73 -26.34 -17.58
CA ALA A 153 22.90 -24.89 -17.68
C ALA A 153 23.59 -24.23 -16.45
N ASP A 154 23.11 -24.45 -15.23
CA ASP A 154 23.65 -23.82 -14.00
C ASP A 154 25.04 -24.37 -13.62
N LEU A 155 25.45 -25.53 -14.14
CA LEU A 155 26.80 -26.11 -13.99
C LEU A 155 27.79 -25.72 -15.11
N GLN A 156 27.31 -25.20 -16.23
CA GLN A 156 28.14 -24.69 -17.32
C GLN A 156 28.61 -23.25 -17.00
N PRO A 157 29.87 -22.89 -17.34
CA PRO A 157 30.38 -21.53 -17.10
C PRO A 157 29.57 -20.47 -17.85
N LEU A 158 29.50 -19.27 -17.26
CA LEU A 158 28.87 -18.11 -17.89
C LEU A 158 29.49 -17.81 -19.27
N PRO A 159 28.69 -17.45 -20.29
CA PRO A 159 29.21 -17.04 -21.58
C PRO A 159 29.97 -15.71 -21.47
N GLU A 160 30.91 -15.47 -22.38
CA GLU A 160 31.58 -14.17 -22.50
C GLU A 160 30.54 -13.08 -22.82
N LEU A 161 30.25 -12.24 -21.82
CA LEU A 161 29.29 -11.15 -21.97
C LEU A 161 29.88 -10.02 -22.82
N ARG A 162 29.18 -9.63 -23.89
CA ARG A 162 29.62 -8.60 -24.86
C ARG A 162 28.66 -7.41 -24.98
N ILE A 163 27.83 -7.20 -23.97
CA ILE A 163 26.85 -6.11 -23.88
C ILE A 163 27.07 -5.39 -22.55
N ASP A 164 27.34 -4.10 -22.60
CA ASP A 164 27.73 -3.27 -21.44
C ASP A 164 26.74 -3.39 -20.27
N GLU A 165 25.43 -3.36 -20.55
CA GLU A 165 24.36 -3.52 -19.56
C GLU A 165 24.40 -4.88 -18.84
N LEU A 166 24.78 -5.94 -19.56
CA LEU A 166 24.94 -7.29 -18.98
C LEU A 166 26.26 -7.41 -18.22
N GLN A 167 27.36 -6.85 -18.75
CA GLN A 167 28.66 -6.81 -18.11
C GLN A 167 28.61 -6.06 -16.77
N ILE A 168 27.92 -4.90 -16.71
CA ILE A 168 27.78 -4.10 -15.49
C ILE A 168 27.00 -4.88 -14.42
N SER A 169 25.82 -5.42 -14.74
CA SER A 169 25.04 -6.19 -13.76
C SER A 169 25.74 -7.48 -13.33
N GLN A 170 26.44 -8.16 -14.23
CA GLN A 170 27.27 -9.32 -13.86
C GLN A 170 28.44 -8.91 -12.95
N ALA A 171 29.12 -7.79 -13.23
CA ALA A 171 30.19 -7.30 -12.37
C ALA A 171 29.68 -6.91 -10.96
N PHE A 172 28.45 -6.41 -10.82
CA PHE A 172 27.82 -6.20 -9.51
C PHE A 172 27.47 -7.52 -8.80
N ILE A 173 27.06 -8.56 -9.55
CA ILE A 173 26.81 -9.91 -9.03
C ILE A 173 28.11 -10.57 -8.57
N ASP A 174 29.17 -10.47 -9.37
CA ASP A 174 30.49 -11.04 -9.09
C ASP A 174 31.16 -10.30 -7.91
N ALA A 175 31.01 -8.97 -7.82
CA ALA A 175 31.49 -8.18 -6.68
C ALA A 175 30.70 -8.42 -5.36
N LEU A 176 29.61 -9.19 -5.40
CA LEU A 176 28.94 -9.69 -4.20
C LEU A 176 29.37 -11.13 -3.84
N GLN A 177 29.98 -11.90 -4.75
CA GLN A 177 30.39 -13.27 -4.48
C GLN A 177 31.51 -13.30 -3.43
N GLY A 178 31.29 -14.02 -2.34
CA GLY A 178 32.24 -14.11 -1.23
C GLY A 178 32.25 -12.95 -0.24
N ALA A 179 31.33 -11.98 -0.36
CA ALA A 179 31.19 -10.83 0.55
C ALA A 179 31.32 -11.20 2.05
N SER A 180 32.24 -10.56 2.76
CA SER A 180 32.46 -10.70 4.20
C SER A 180 32.20 -9.39 4.95
N LEU A 181 31.92 -9.48 6.25
CA LEU A 181 31.83 -8.32 7.15
C LEU A 181 33.17 -7.57 7.27
N ASP A 182 34.30 -8.20 6.96
CA ASP A 182 35.63 -7.57 6.95
C ASP A 182 35.89 -6.68 5.71
N ASP A 183 35.13 -6.88 4.62
CA ASP A 183 35.21 -6.03 3.42
C ASP A 183 34.44 -4.69 3.59
N GLU A 184 33.62 -4.59 4.64
CA GLU A 184 32.73 -3.47 4.88
C GLU A 184 33.41 -2.32 5.64
N LYS A 185 33.05 -1.08 5.28
CA LYS A 185 33.50 0.13 5.99
C LYS A 185 32.72 0.37 7.30
N LEU A 186 32.55 -0.69 8.09
CA LEU A 186 31.95 -0.63 9.40
C LEU A 186 32.92 -0.01 10.42
N HIS A 187 32.36 0.64 11.44
CA HIS A 187 33.16 0.99 12.62
C HIS A 187 33.55 -0.30 13.38
N PRO A 188 34.78 -0.43 13.92
CA PRO A 188 35.24 -1.65 14.60
C PRO A 188 34.27 -2.19 15.66
N ASP A 189 33.73 -1.32 16.53
CA ASP A 189 32.72 -1.70 17.54
C ASP A 189 31.48 -2.40 16.95
N VAL A 190 31.10 -2.07 15.71
CA VAL A 190 29.93 -2.64 15.03
C VAL A 190 30.26 -4.02 14.48
N LEU A 191 31.41 -4.15 13.80
CA LEU A 191 31.95 -5.42 13.30
C LEU A 191 32.13 -6.44 14.44
N GLU A 192 32.73 -6.01 15.55
CA GLU A 192 32.92 -6.84 16.74
C GLU A 192 31.57 -7.27 17.34
N ARG A 193 30.58 -6.36 17.45
CA ARG A 193 29.25 -6.72 17.98
C ARG A 193 28.46 -7.66 17.09
N LEU A 194 28.54 -7.54 15.76
CA LEU A 194 27.91 -8.47 14.82
C LEU A 194 28.40 -9.91 15.04
N ARG A 195 29.70 -10.05 15.35
CA ARG A 195 30.34 -11.32 15.67
C ARG A 195 30.17 -11.72 17.13
N ASN A 196 30.09 -10.79 18.08
CA ASN A 196 30.05 -11.02 19.53
C ASN A 196 29.03 -10.06 20.20
N PRO A 197 27.71 -10.36 20.19
CA PRO A 197 26.69 -9.51 20.78
C PRO A 197 26.81 -9.45 22.31
N PRO A 198 26.48 -8.30 22.97
CA PRO A 198 26.47 -8.22 24.43
C PRO A 198 25.42 -9.15 25.06
N THR A 199 25.87 -10.01 25.98
CA THR A 199 25.09 -11.09 26.60
C THR A 199 24.38 -10.71 27.90
N GLU A 200 24.29 -9.42 28.23
CA GLU A 200 23.60 -8.93 29.43
C GLU A 200 22.44 -7.98 29.05
N GLU A 201 21.43 -7.90 29.90
CA GLU A 201 20.37 -6.90 29.80
C GLU A 201 20.94 -5.50 30.09
N TYR A 202 20.57 -4.49 29.31
CA TYR A 202 21.13 -3.15 29.46
C TYR A 202 20.50 -2.42 30.66
N LYS A 203 21.29 -2.19 31.71
CA LYS A 203 20.88 -1.46 32.90
C LYS A 203 21.09 0.04 32.73
N LEU A 204 20.00 0.80 32.74
CA LEU A 204 20.01 2.27 32.65
C LEU A 204 20.00 2.89 34.06
N ASP A 205 21.07 2.58 34.81
CA ASP A 205 21.18 2.92 36.24
C ASP A 205 21.66 4.37 36.49
N ASP A 206 22.31 5.01 35.51
CA ASP A 206 22.72 6.43 35.59
C ASP A 206 21.53 7.38 35.32
N PRO A 207 21.09 8.20 36.30
CA PRO A 207 19.99 9.14 36.11
C PRO A 207 20.29 10.23 35.08
N ALA A 208 21.56 10.62 34.89
CA ALA A 208 21.94 11.66 33.93
C ALA A 208 21.78 11.14 32.49
N LEU A 209 22.33 9.96 32.17
CA LEU A 209 22.09 9.28 30.90
C LEU A 209 20.61 8.96 30.69
N HIS A 210 19.89 8.50 31.73
CA HIS A 210 18.45 8.18 31.63
C HIS A 210 17.64 9.39 31.18
N LEU A 211 17.74 10.51 31.89
CA LEU A 211 17.02 11.74 31.56
C LEU A 211 17.48 12.34 30.23
N SER A 212 18.78 12.22 29.90
CA SER A 212 19.31 12.64 28.58
C SER A 212 18.69 11.85 27.44
N LEU A 213 18.58 10.52 27.57
CA LEU A 213 17.95 9.66 26.58
C LEU A 213 16.44 9.93 26.49
N GLU A 214 15.73 10.02 27.60
CA GLU A 214 14.28 10.29 27.62
C GLU A 214 13.95 11.61 26.91
N ILE A 215 14.68 12.69 27.24
CA ILE A 215 14.52 13.99 26.57
C ILE A 215 14.98 13.95 25.11
N PHE A 216 16.08 13.26 24.76
CA PHE A 216 16.52 13.13 23.37
C PHE A 216 15.53 12.33 22.50
N LEU A 217 14.85 11.33 23.07
CA LEU A 217 13.84 10.54 22.37
C LEU A 217 12.50 11.28 22.27
N GLY A 218 12.10 12.01 23.33
CA GLY A 218 10.89 12.85 23.34
C GLY A 218 10.99 14.10 22.46
N LEU A 219 12.18 14.71 22.35
CA LEU A 219 12.45 15.84 21.45
C LEU A 219 12.73 15.35 20.01
N ASP A 220 11.80 14.61 19.42
CA ASP A 220 11.91 14.06 18.07
C ASP A 220 12.06 15.18 17.00
N ARG A 221 11.25 16.24 17.11
CA ARG A 221 11.12 17.34 16.14
C ARG A 221 11.87 18.63 16.51
N ALA A 222 12.41 18.73 17.72
CA ALA A 222 13.02 19.96 18.22
C ALA A 222 14.44 20.20 17.67
N SER A 223 14.94 21.43 17.80
CA SER A 223 16.33 21.80 17.47
C SER A 223 17.27 21.60 18.65
N GLU A 224 18.59 21.62 18.39
CA GLU A 224 19.64 21.54 19.43
C GLU A 224 19.46 22.58 20.54
N ALA A 225 19.14 23.82 20.19
CA ALA A 225 18.85 24.89 21.14
C ALA A 225 17.67 24.58 22.10
N HIS A 226 16.70 23.73 21.70
CA HIS A 226 15.64 23.28 22.63
C HIS A 226 16.18 22.23 23.61
N TYR A 227 17.03 21.31 23.15
CA TYR A 227 17.68 20.32 24.02
C TYR A 227 18.63 21.01 25.02
N ASP A 228 19.41 22.00 24.59
CA ASP A 228 20.26 22.83 25.46
C ASP A 228 19.43 23.66 26.47
N LEU A 229 18.29 24.22 26.05
CA LEU A 229 17.37 24.93 26.94
C LEU A 229 16.82 24.00 28.02
N VAL A 230 16.44 22.76 27.66
CA VAL A 230 15.99 21.76 28.64
C VAL A 230 17.13 21.34 29.57
N ARG A 231 18.35 21.05 29.07
CA ARG A 231 19.53 20.78 29.93
C ARG A 231 19.75 21.91 30.93
N GLY A 232 19.77 23.16 30.46
CA GLY A 232 19.96 24.32 31.32
C GLY A 232 18.84 24.52 32.35
N ALA A 233 17.59 24.18 32.02
CA ALA A 233 16.48 24.21 32.96
C ALA A 233 16.56 23.09 34.01
N VAL A 234 16.90 21.86 33.60
CA VAL A 234 17.04 20.70 34.49
C VAL A 234 18.19 20.89 35.47
N SER A 235 19.37 21.30 35.01
CA SER A 235 20.54 21.61 35.84
C SER A 235 20.17 22.60 36.96
N ARG A 236 19.56 23.75 36.61
CA ARG A 236 19.14 24.79 37.58
C ARG A 236 18.06 24.36 38.57
N SER A 237 17.21 23.39 38.24
CA SER A 237 16.04 23.03 39.06
C SER A 237 16.18 21.71 39.82
N HIS A 238 17.03 20.79 39.37
CA HIS A 238 17.12 19.42 39.92
C HIS A 238 18.56 18.95 40.19
N SER A 239 19.58 19.77 39.89
CA SER A 239 21.00 19.42 40.08
C SER A 239 21.45 18.16 39.31
N ILE A 240 20.78 17.83 38.21
CA ILE A 240 21.16 16.74 37.29
C ILE A 240 21.80 17.37 36.06
N GLU A 241 23.10 17.12 35.85
CA GLU A 241 23.79 17.52 34.63
C GLU A 241 23.52 16.50 33.52
N MET A 242 22.56 16.82 32.64
CA MET A 242 22.29 16.03 31.44
C MET A 242 23.46 16.10 30.45
N LEU A 243 23.67 15.03 29.70
CA LEU A 243 24.64 14.96 28.61
C LEU A 243 24.36 16.04 27.56
N THR A 244 25.42 16.56 26.92
CA THR A 244 25.30 17.41 25.71
C THR A 244 24.66 16.65 24.54
N LEU A 245 24.14 17.37 23.54
CA LEU A 245 23.52 16.70 22.38
C LEU A 245 24.51 15.78 21.64
N HIS A 246 25.78 16.17 21.56
CA HIS A 246 26.86 15.32 21.03
C HIS A 246 27.07 14.05 21.86
N GLN A 247 27.17 14.18 23.20
CA GLN A 247 27.34 13.03 24.09
C GLN A 247 26.15 12.06 24.05
N VAL A 248 24.89 12.55 24.01
CA VAL A 248 23.72 11.67 23.93
C VAL A 248 23.56 11.05 22.53
N LYS A 249 23.89 11.76 21.45
CA LYS A 249 24.00 11.16 20.08
C LYS A 249 25.00 10.01 20.08
N ARG A 250 26.18 10.19 20.69
CA ARG A 250 27.21 9.15 20.82
C ARG A 250 26.73 7.99 21.69
N ALA A 251 26.14 8.25 22.86
CA ALA A 251 25.57 7.21 23.71
C ALA A 251 24.48 6.40 22.98
N VAL A 252 23.65 7.06 22.14
CA VAL A 252 22.66 6.37 21.30
C VAL A 252 23.32 5.47 20.25
N GLN A 253 24.39 5.91 19.57
CA GLN A 253 25.19 5.03 18.70
C GLN A 253 25.79 3.85 19.48
N ASP A 254 26.36 4.12 20.65
CA ASP A 254 27.13 3.16 21.46
C ASP A 254 26.25 2.15 22.21
N ILE A 255 24.99 2.48 22.52
CA ILE A 255 24.01 1.52 23.08
C ILE A 255 23.36 0.71 21.95
N SER A 256 22.93 1.36 20.86
CA SER A 256 22.21 0.68 19.77
C SER A 256 23.10 -0.17 18.86
N GLY A 257 24.39 0.16 18.73
CA GLY A 257 25.25 -0.38 17.68
C GLY A 257 24.93 0.12 16.27
N VAL A 258 23.99 1.07 16.12
CA VAL A 258 23.56 1.60 14.81
C VAL A 258 24.33 2.88 14.50
N ARG A 259 25.31 2.77 13.61
CA ARG A 259 26.08 3.89 13.04
C ARG A 259 25.82 4.01 11.53
N ALA A 260 26.08 5.19 10.98
CA ALA A 260 25.86 5.46 9.56
C ALA A 260 26.93 4.82 8.68
N VAL A 261 26.53 4.28 7.52
CA VAL A 261 27.44 3.94 6.42
C VAL A 261 27.12 4.88 5.25
N TYR A 262 28.11 5.67 4.82
CA TYR A 262 27.96 6.65 3.75
C TYR A 262 28.79 6.26 2.52
N ASP A 263 28.10 5.98 1.43
CA ASP A 263 28.69 5.75 0.11
C ASP A 263 28.59 7.01 -0.74
N ASP A 264 29.67 7.38 -1.44
CA ASP A 264 29.65 8.56 -2.31
C ASP A 264 28.77 8.28 -3.54
N MET A 265 28.11 9.30 -4.09
CA MET A 265 27.29 9.16 -5.30
C MET A 265 27.51 10.28 -6.31
N CYS A 266 27.08 10.05 -7.55
CA CYS A 266 26.97 11.10 -8.55
C CYS A 266 25.93 12.16 -8.12
N ILE A 267 26.25 13.43 -8.35
CA ILE A 267 25.36 14.58 -8.06
C ILE A 267 24.05 14.55 -8.90
N SER A 268 24.05 13.86 -10.03
CA SER A 268 22.87 13.64 -10.90
C SER A 268 22.21 12.27 -10.66
N SER A 269 22.44 11.63 -9.50
CA SER A 269 21.88 10.32 -9.13
C SER A 269 22.14 9.15 -10.09
N CYS A 270 23.05 9.29 -11.06
CA CYS A 270 23.27 8.25 -12.07
C CYS A 270 23.83 6.94 -11.48
N VAL A 271 24.78 7.03 -10.55
CA VAL A 271 25.40 5.88 -9.86
C VAL A 271 25.77 6.24 -8.42
N ALA A 272 25.82 5.23 -7.54
CA ALA A 272 26.68 5.24 -6.36
C ALA A 272 28.08 4.72 -6.72
N TYR A 273 29.11 5.20 -6.03
CA TYR A 273 30.49 4.74 -6.20
C TYR A 273 30.77 3.54 -5.30
N THR A 274 30.11 2.43 -5.62
CA THR A 274 30.07 1.14 -4.89
C THR A 274 30.41 -0.02 -5.83
N GLY A 275 30.77 -1.19 -5.29
CA GLY A 275 31.08 -2.38 -6.09
C GLY A 275 32.10 -2.09 -7.21
N PRO A 276 31.85 -2.48 -8.47
CA PRO A 276 32.70 -2.16 -9.62
C PRO A 276 32.96 -0.66 -9.85
N PHE A 277 32.11 0.23 -9.33
CA PHE A 277 32.28 1.69 -9.45
C PHE A 277 33.05 2.32 -8.28
N ALA A 278 33.45 1.54 -7.26
CA ALA A 278 34.06 2.06 -6.03
C ALA A 278 35.36 2.86 -6.24
N LEU A 279 36.12 2.56 -7.29
CA LEU A 279 37.38 3.23 -7.64
C LEU A 279 37.25 4.37 -8.64
N LEU A 280 36.05 4.67 -9.15
CA LEU A 280 35.85 5.75 -10.12
C LEU A 280 35.86 7.13 -9.45
N GLU A 281 36.47 8.11 -10.13
CA GLU A 281 36.53 9.52 -9.70
C GLU A 281 35.61 10.45 -10.51
N SER A 282 35.02 9.93 -11.58
CA SER A 282 34.02 10.57 -12.43
C SER A 282 32.90 9.60 -12.75
N CYS A 283 31.70 10.12 -13.03
CA CYS A 283 30.54 9.29 -13.31
C CYS A 283 30.64 8.65 -14.70
N PRO A 284 30.46 7.33 -14.85
CA PRO A 284 30.51 6.66 -16.16
C PRO A 284 29.32 7.00 -17.07
N THR A 285 28.29 7.67 -16.55
CA THR A 285 27.06 8.02 -17.29
C THR A 285 27.06 9.47 -17.78
N CYS A 286 27.40 10.43 -16.91
CA CYS A 286 27.33 11.87 -17.21
C CYS A 286 28.69 12.60 -17.15
N GLY A 287 29.78 11.91 -16.82
CA GLY A 287 31.13 12.49 -16.72
C GLY A 287 31.40 13.34 -15.47
N GLU A 288 30.37 13.76 -14.74
CA GLU A 288 30.48 14.58 -13.52
C GLU A 288 31.47 14.01 -12.49
N HIS A 289 32.34 14.86 -11.96
CA HIS A 289 33.32 14.47 -10.93
C HIS A 289 32.64 14.00 -9.63
N ARG A 290 33.17 12.94 -9.02
CA ARG A 290 32.80 12.44 -7.69
C ARG A 290 33.13 13.45 -6.59
N TYR A 291 34.29 14.09 -6.70
CA TYR A 291 34.85 14.98 -5.68
C TYR A 291 34.70 16.45 -6.07
N ASP A 292 34.55 17.30 -5.06
CA ASP A 292 34.54 18.75 -5.18
C ASP A 292 35.94 19.23 -5.60
N GLN A 293 36.04 19.76 -6.83
CA GLN A 293 37.30 20.20 -7.41
C GLN A 293 37.87 21.45 -6.72
N LEU A 294 37.02 22.31 -6.15
CA LEU A 294 37.47 23.51 -5.42
C LEU A 294 38.01 23.14 -4.04
N LYS A 295 37.34 22.22 -3.31
CA LYS A 295 37.87 21.67 -2.05
C LYS A 295 39.16 20.87 -2.29
N LEU A 296 39.23 20.10 -3.38
CA LEU A 296 40.42 19.33 -3.76
C LEU A 296 41.61 20.24 -4.13
N LEU A 297 41.41 21.29 -4.93
CA LEU A 297 42.47 22.23 -5.32
C LEU A 297 43.01 23.03 -4.11
N HIS A 298 42.13 23.55 -3.25
CA HIS A 298 42.55 24.42 -2.15
C HIS A 298 43.04 23.65 -0.91
N LYS A 299 42.36 22.57 -0.50
CA LYS A 299 42.68 21.82 0.73
C LYS A 299 43.46 20.52 0.48
N LYS A 300 43.60 20.06 -0.78
CA LYS A 300 44.14 18.73 -1.15
C LYS A 300 43.38 17.54 -0.54
N VAL A 301 42.15 17.77 -0.06
CA VAL A 301 41.26 16.75 0.51
C VAL A 301 40.20 16.36 -0.51
N LYS A 302 40.04 15.04 -0.75
CA LYS A 302 38.96 14.48 -1.57
C LYS A 302 37.63 14.52 -0.82
N HIS A 303 36.90 15.61 -0.96
CA HIS A 303 35.54 15.75 -0.41
C HIS A 303 34.50 15.33 -1.47
N PRO A 304 33.62 14.35 -1.23
CA PRO A 304 32.61 13.93 -2.20
C PRO A 304 31.53 15.02 -2.40
N ARG A 305 30.96 15.14 -3.60
CA ARG A 305 29.92 16.14 -3.89
C ARG A 305 28.53 15.75 -3.40
N GLN A 306 28.27 14.46 -3.27
CA GLN A 306 27.04 13.92 -2.69
C GLN A 306 27.30 12.51 -2.15
N ARG A 307 26.54 12.09 -1.14
CA ARG A 307 26.63 10.76 -0.51
C ARG A 307 25.23 10.20 -0.26
N MET A 308 25.05 8.89 -0.41
CA MET A 308 23.86 8.18 0.03
C MET A 308 24.08 7.58 1.43
N LEU A 309 22.99 7.29 2.15
CA LEU A 309 23.04 6.61 3.44
C LEU A 309 22.58 5.16 3.31
N THR A 310 23.38 4.23 3.82
CA THR A 310 23.01 2.84 4.11
C THR A 310 22.97 2.65 5.64
N ASN A 311 21.89 2.05 6.17
CA ASN A 311 21.85 1.59 7.57
C ASN A 311 21.84 0.06 7.58
N VAL A 312 22.95 -0.53 8.00
CA VAL A 312 23.11 -1.98 8.07
C VAL A 312 22.09 -2.66 9.01
N ILE A 313 21.57 -3.82 8.60
CA ILE A 313 20.43 -4.46 9.27
C ILE A 313 20.84 -5.31 10.49
N GLY A 314 22.07 -5.84 10.51
CA GLY A 314 22.55 -6.74 11.58
C GLY A 314 22.40 -6.21 13.02
N PRO A 315 22.86 -4.98 13.35
CA PRO A 315 22.75 -4.45 14.72
C PRO A 315 21.29 -4.20 15.13
N GLN A 316 20.45 -3.82 14.17
CA GLN A 316 19.02 -3.60 14.38
C GLN A 316 18.28 -4.92 14.68
N LEU A 317 18.69 -6.02 14.02
CA LEU A 317 18.18 -7.36 14.32
C LEU A 317 18.63 -7.85 15.70
N GLN A 318 19.91 -7.68 16.05
CA GLN A 318 20.42 -8.02 17.39
C GLN A 318 19.65 -7.27 18.49
N ALA A 319 19.39 -5.97 18.31
CA ALA A 319 18.63 -5.16 19.26
C ALA A 319 17.22 -5.71 19.56
N MET A 320 16.54 -6.34 18.58
CA MET A 320 15.21 -6.92 18.78
C MET A 320 15.17 -8.14 19.72
N TRP A 321 16.31 -8.78 19.99
CA TRP A 321 16.41 -9.95 20.90
C TRP A 321 16.90 -9.61 22.31
N ARG A 322 17.33 -8.37 22.58
CA ARG A 322 18.02 -7.98 23.83
C ARG A 322 17.15 -7.94 25.09
N THR A 323 15.84 -8.15 24.96
CA THR A 323 14.90 -8.28 26.10
C THR A 323 14.02 -9.54 25.94
N PRO A 324 13.58 -10.19 27.03
CA PRO A 324 12.78 -11.42 26.95
C PRO A 324 11.48 -11.26 26.15
N ALA A 325 10.87 -10.07 26.19
CA ALA A 325 9.68 -9.74 25.42
C ALA A 325 9.97 -9.58 23.91
N GLY A 326 11.10 -8.96 23.56
CA GLY A 326 11.55 -8.85 22.17
C GLY A 326 11.91 -10.21 21.57
N ALA A 327 12.66 -11.02 22.32
CA ALA A 327 13.03 -12.38 21.95
C ALA A 327 11.80 -13.29 21.71
N LYS A 328 10.77 -13.24 22.59
CA LYS A 328 9.50 -13.96 22.36
C LYS A 328 8.79 -13.49 21.09
N ALA A 329 8.72 -12.18 20.86
CA ALA A 329 8.13 -11.64 19.63
C ALA A 329 8.90 -12.08 18.36
N MET A 330 10.19 -12.40 18.47
CA MET A 330 11.02 -12.95 17.38
C MET A 330 10.84 -14.46 17.15
N LYS A 331 10.23 -15.20 18.07
CA LYS A 331 9.99 -16.66 17.96
C LYS A 331 8.68 -17.01 17.24
N TYR A 332 7.83 -16.02 16.94
CA TYR A 332 6.52 -16.22 16.27
C TYR A 332 6.61 -17.09 15.00
N ARG A 333 7.55 -16.81 14.09
CA ARG A 333 7.74 -17.63 12.87
C ARG A 333 8.03 -19.10 13.21
N ALA A 334 8.95 -19.36 14.12
CA ALA A 334 9.31 -20.72 14.53
C ALA A 334 8.11 -21.46 15.14
N GLU A 335 7.42 -20.81 16.08
CA GLU A 335 6.24 -21.38 16.73
C GLU A 335 5.10 -21.72 15.74
N CYS A 336 4.78 -20.79 14.84
CA CYS A 336 3.70 -21.00 13.86
C CYS A 336 4.11 -22.02 12.78
N THR A 337 5.38 -22.04 12.37
CA THR A 337 5.90 -23.10 11.48
C THR A 337 5.76 -24.46 12.15
N LYS A 338 6.17 -24.60 13.42
CA LYS A 338 6.05 -25.86 14.16
C LYS A 338 4.60 -26.34 14.24
N LYS A 339 3.67 -25.46 14.66
CA LYS A 339 2.23 -25.78 14.75
C LYS A 339 1.65 -26.24 13.40
N MET A 340 2.05 -25.61 12.30
CA MET A 340 1.64 -25.98 10.94
C MET A 340 2.23 -27.34 10.50
N MET A 341 3.51 -27.60 10.79
CA MET A 341 4.18 -28.86 10.45
C MET A 341 3.75 -30.04 11.35
N GLU A 342 3.15 -29.75 12.51
CA GLU A 342 2.45 -30.74 13.36
C GLU A 342 1.07 -31.13 12.80
N THR A 343 0.47 -30.32 11.92
CA THR A 343 -0.87 -30.55 11.32
C THR A 343 -0.86 -31.21 9.92
N ILE A 344 0.26 -31.80 9.48
CA ILE A 344 0.34 -32.44 8.16
C ILE A 344 -0.35 -33.81 8.16
N GLU A 345 -1.41 -33.96 7.37
CA GLU A 345 -2.00 -35.27 7.09
C GLU A 345 -1.19 -36.04 6.03
N LEU A 346 -0.73 -37.24 6.38
CA LEU A 346 -0.02 -38.15 5.47
C LEU A 346 -1.00 -38.91 4.58
N THR A 347 -1.38 -38.32 3.45
CA THR A 347 -2.24 -39.00 2.46
C THR A 347 -1.47 -40.06 1.67
N ALA A 348 -2.16 -41.11 1.24
CA ALA A 348 -1.55 -42.29 0.59
C ALA A 348 -0.87 -42.00 -0.78
N ASN A 349 -1.11 -40.82 -1.37
CA ASN A 349 -0.54 -40.41 -2.66
C ASN A 349 0.62 -39.40 -2.51
N GLY A 350 0.97 -39.00 -1.28
CA GLY A 350 2.01 -38.01 -1.01
C GLY A 350 1.71 -37.14 0.22
N GLN A 351 2.72 -36.38 0.65
CA GLN A 351 2.51 -35.32 1.65
C GLN A 351 1.65 -34.22 1.02
N THR A 352 0.47 -33.96 1.60
CA THR A 352 -0.39 -32.85 1.17
C THR A 352 -0.76 -32.05 2.41
N LEU A 353 -0.07 -30.92 2.62
CA LEU A 353 -0.47 -29.98 3.66
C LEU A 353 -1.80 -29.34 3.23
N ASN A 354 -2.88 -29.72 3.88
CA ASN A 354 -4.16 -29.04 3.73
C ASN A 354 -4.10 -27.69 4.46
N ILE A 355 -4.13 -26.60 3.71
CA ILE A 355 -4.13 -25.23 4.24
C ILE A 355 -5.57 -24.70 4.16
N PRO A 356 -6.35 -24.75 5.26
CA PRO A 356 -7.74 -24.29 5.25
C PRO A 356 -7.83 -22.77 5.04
N ASP A 357 -6.90 -22.01 5.64
CA ASP A 357 -6.88 -20.56 5.70
C ASP A 357 -5.46 -20.02 5.45
N TYR A 358 -5.35 -19.02 4.57
CA TYR A 358 -4.10 -18.32 4.29
C TYR A 358 -4.07 -17.00 5.06
N ALA A 359 -3.18 -16.87 6.04
CA ALA A 359 -3.12 -15.69 6.93
C ALA A 359 -1.78 -14.93 6.92
N ASP A 360 -0.68 -15.55 6.45
CA ASP A 360 0.69 -15.01 6.46
C ASP A 360 1.58 -15.81 5.49
N TYR A 361 2.78 -15.32 5.12
CA TYR A 361 3.68 -15.96 4.14
C TYR A 361 4.07 -17.41 4.47
N ILE A 362 4.03 -17.78 5.75
CA ILE A 362 4.36 -19.14 6.20
C ILE A 362 3.40 -20.20 5.63
N HIS A 363 2.22 -19.80 5.16
CA HIS A 363 1.24 -20.67 4.50
C HIS A 363 1.46 -20.72 2.97
N GLY A 364 2.46 -20.03 2.42
CA GLY A 364 2.84 -20.13 1.02
C GLY A 364 3.73 -21.35 0.76
N SER A 365 3.47 -22.10 -0.31
CA SER A 365 4.26 -23.30 -0.65
C SER A 365 5.76 -23.02 -0.74
N GLU A 366 6.18 -21.86 -1.25
CA GLU A 366 7.60 -21.46 -1.34
C GLU A 366 8.30 -21.47 0.04
N TYR A 367 7.58 -21.09 1.11
CA TYR A 367 8.10 -21.15 2.48
C TYR A 367 8.09 -22.57 3.03
N ILE A 368 7.00 -23.31 2.84
CA ILE A 368 6.85 -24.71 3.30
C ILE A 368 7.94 -25.59 2.69
N ASP A 369 8.18 -25.45 1.38
CA ASP A 369 9.21 -26.18 0.66
C ASP A 369 10.63 -25.76 1.11
N ALA A 370 10.85 -24.48 1.41
CA ALA A 370 12.13 -24.00 1.94
C ALA A 370 12.43 -24.55 3.36
N VAL A 371 11.43 -24.58 4.25
CA VAL A 371 11.57 -25.25 5.56
C VAL A 371 11.80 -26.75 5.38
N THR A 372 11.06 -27.40 4.49
CA THR A 372 11.16 -28.85 4.23
C THR A 372 12.52 -29.25 3.64
N ARG A 373 13.15 -28.39 2.83
CA ARG A 373 14.53 -28.58 2.33
C ARG A 373 15.62 -28.25 3.37
N GLY A 374 15.26 -27.60 4.48
CA GLY A 374 16.24 -27.05 5.44
C GLY A 374 16.94 -25.76 4.96
N ASP A 375 16.43 -25.12 3.90
CA ASP A 375 16.86 -23.80 3.42
C ASP A 375 16.58 -22.72 4.49
N ILE A 376 15.49 -22.88 5.25
CA ILE A 376 15.09 -22.05 6.40
C ILE A 376 15.01 -22.93 7.65
N GLN A 377 15.81 -22.60 8.67
CA GLN A 377 15.87 -23.31 9.95
C GLN A 377 15.11 -22.56 11.06
N GLU A 378 15.03 -23.11 12.27
CA GLU A 378 14.29 -22.49 13.39
C GLU A 378 14.88 -21.13 13.80
N SER A 379 16.22 -21.04 13.86
CA SER A 379 16.96 -19.84 14.25
C SER A 379 17.11 -18.76 13.17
N ASP A 380 16.74 -19.04 11.92
CA ASP A 380 16.96 -18.13 10.80
C ASP A 380 16.11 -16.85 10.86
N THR A 381 16.59 -15.76 10.26
CA THR A 381 15.86 -14.49 10.18
C THR A 381 15.38 -14.24 8.75
N VAL A 382 14.06 -14.23 8.55
CA VAL A 382 13.44 -13.94 7.24
C VAL A 382 13.25 -12.43 7.07
N LEU A 383 13.63 -11.90 5.91
CA LEU A 383 13.54 -10.47 5.56
C LEU A 383 12.77 -10.23 4.26
N MET A 384 12.05 -9.10 4.22
CA MET A 384 11.56 -8.46 3.00
C MET A 384 12.26 -7.11 2.81
N LEU A 385 12.62 -6.77 1.57
CA LEU A 385 12.94 -5.39 1.16
C LEU A 385 11.73 -4.75 0.47
N SER A 386 11.48 -3.47 0.75
CA SER A 386 10.61 -2.61 -0.07
C SER A 386 11.39 -1.38 -0.49
N ILE A 387 11.22 -0.92 -1.73
CA ILE A 387 11.86 0.28 -2.29
C ILE A 387 10.86 1.10 -3.12
N ASP A 388 10.87 2.41 -2.92
CA ASP A 388 9.97 3.35 -3.61
C ASP A 388 10.57 4.77 -3.69
N GLY A 389 10.03 5.59 -4.59
CA GLY A 389 10.41 6.99 -4.80
C GLY A 389 9.58 7.96 -3.95
N ALA A 390 10.24 8.92 -3.31
CA ALA A 390 9.63 9.92 -2.43
C ALA A 390 9.81 11.33 -3.00
N GLN A 391 8.72 11.95 -3.45
CA GLN A 391 8.71 13.33 -3.93
C GLN A 391 8.69 14.32 -2.75
N LEU A 392 9.79 15.03 -2.50
CA LEU A 392 9.92 15.92 -1.34
C LEU A 392 9.29 17.32 -1.53
N TYR A 393 9.08 17.77 -2.76
CA TYR A 393 8.50 19.08 -3.06
C TYR A 393 7.26 18.99 -3.94
N ARG A 394 6.17 19.65 -3.53
CA ARG A 394 4.86 19.67 -4.22
C ARG A 394 4.89 20.19 -5.67
N SER A 395 5.92 20.95 -6.04
CA SER A 395 6.00 21.68 -7.32
C SER A 395 7.35 21.50 -8.05
N LYS A 396 8.12 20.46 -7.71
CA LYS A 396 9.34 20.06 -8.44
C LYS A 396 9.40 18.54 -8.50
N GLN A 397 9.94 17.97 -9.58
CA GLN A 397 10.54 16.64 -9.51
C GLN A 397 11.79 16.73 -8.64
N SER A 398 11.92 15.80 -7.70
CA SER A 398 12.85 15.84 -6.58
C SER A 398 12.79 14.47 -5.92
N ASP A 399 13.33 13.50 -6.64
CA ASP A 399 12.95 12.11 -6.52
C ASP A 399 14.03 11.38 -5.71
N CYS A 400 14.07 11.64 -4.41
CA CYS A 400 14.87 10.77 -3.53
C CYS A 400 14.20 9.39 -3.42
N TRP A 401 14.99 8.34 -3.23
CA TRP A 401 14.48 6.97 -3.08
C TRP A 401 14.81 6.43 -1.70
N ILE A 402 13.88 5.67 -1.12
CA ILE A 402 14.04 5.08 0.21
C ILE A 402 13.81 3.58 0.08
N TYR A 403 14.63 2.77 0.75
CA TYR A 403 14.33 1.35 0.95
C TYR A 403 14.25 1.00 2.42
N ILE A 404 13.36 0.06 2.75
CA ILE A 404 13.11 -0.43 4.11
C ILE A 404 13.25 -1.95 4.17
N TRP A 405 13.66 -2.43 5.34
CA TRP A 405 13.65 -3.84 5.72
C TRP A 405 12.48 -4.11 6.65
N VAL A 406 11.74 -5.18 6.39
CA VAL A 406 10.71 -5.71 7.30
C VAL A 406 11.11 -7.10 7.77
N ASN A 407 11.14 -7.27 9.09
CA ASN A 407 11.53 -8.52 9.74
C ASN A 407 10.33 -9.46 9.86
N TYR A 408 10.37 -10.55 9.09
CA TYR A 408 9.28 -11.52 8.93
C TYR A 408 9.24 -12.59 10.04
N ASN A 409 10.19 -12.59 11.00
CA ASN A 409 10.13 -13.46 12.17
C ASN A 409 9.05 -13.03 13.18
N ARG A 410 8.70 -11.74 13.22
CA ARG A 410 7.69 -11.15 14.12
C ARG A 410 6.26 -11.37 13.58
N ALA A 411 5.25 -11.29 14.44
CA ALA A 411 3.85 -11.41 14.04
C ALA A 411 3.38 -10.26 13.11
N PRO A 412 2.40 -10.49 12.20
CA PRO A 412 1.88 -9.47 11.28
C PRO A 412 1.33 -8.20 11.94
N ASP A 413 0.67 -8.33 13.10
CA ASP A 413 0.17 -7.19 13.89
C ASP A 413 1.29 -6.23 14.33
N ASN A 414 2.54 -6.71 14.36
CA ASN A 414 3.67 -6.04 14.96
C ASN A 414 4.73 -5.63 13.93
N ARG A 415 4.99 -6.46 12.90
CA ARG A 415 6.10 -6.23 11.96
C ARG A 415 5.94 -5.00 11.05
N TYR A 416 4.73 -4.53 10.80
CA TYR A 416 4.44 -3.36 9.94
C TYR A 416 4.19 -2.04 10.71
N LYS A 417 4.38 -2.05 12.03
CA LYS A 417 4.40 -0.84 12.87
C LYS A 417 5.75 -0.11 12.71
N MET A 418 5.75 1.23 12.75
CA MET A 418 6.96 2.05 12.52
C MET A 418 8.13 1.80 13.49
N ALA A 419 7.88 1.15 14.64
CA ALA A 419 8.91 0.71 15.59
C ALA A 419 9.58 -0.63 15.22
N SER A 420 9.00 -1.41 14.30
CA SER A 420 9.49 -2.71 13.82
C SER A 420 10.11 -2.66 12.43
N ILE A 421 9.93 -1.55 11.70
CA ILE A 421 10.51 -1.33 10.37
C ILE A 421 11.88 -0.66 10.51
N SER A 422 12.84 -1.15 9.73
CA SER A 422 14.19 -0.61 9.64
C SER A 422 14.36 0.13 8.32
N VAL A 423 14.82 1.39 8.34
CA VAL A 423 15.15 2.14 7.13
C VAL A 423 16.48 1.62 6.60
N GLY A 424 16.47 0.83 5.52
CA GLY A 424 17.66 0.22 4.94
C GLY A 424 18.61 1.22 4.29
N GLY A 425 18.05 2.23 3.61
CA GLY A 425 18.85 3.33 3.07
C GLY A 425 18.03 4.49 2.52
N VAL A 426 18.71 5.61 2.33
CA VAL A 426 18.18 6.85 1.74
C VAL A 426 19.11 7.28 0.61
N ILE A 427 18.56 7.39 -0.58
CA ILE A 427 19.23 7.82 -1.81
C ILE A 427 18.75 9.23 -2.15
N PRO A 428 19.58 10.28 -1.99
CA PRO A 428 19.25 11.64 -2.42
C PRO A 428 18.81 11.76 -3.88
N GLY A 429 18.03 12.81 -4.17
CA GLY A 429 17.81 13.28 -5.53
C GLY A 429 19.03 14.06 -6.08
N PRO A 430 18.87 14.92 -7.10
CA PRO A 430 17.61 15.46 -7.61
C PRO A 430 16.81 14.51 -8.50
N GLU A 431 17.50 13.63 -9.21
CA GLU A 431 16.91 12.66 -10.16
C GLU A 431 16.74 11.27 -9.53
N LYS A 432 15.90 10.45 -10.16
CA LYS A 432 15.78 9.02 -9.84
C LYS A 432 17.14 8.30 -9.99
N PRO A 433 17.38 7.21 -9.25
CA PRO A 433 18.57 6.36 -9.42
C PRO A 433 18.71 5.85 -10.87
N GLY A 434 19.89 6.07 -11.48
CA GLY A 434 20.20 5.57 -12.82
C GLY A 434 20.50 4.07 -12.81
N ASN A 435 21.65 3.68 -12.26
CA ASN A 435 22.00 2.29 -11.97
C ASN A 435 21.58 1.96 -10.53
N LEU A 436 20.36 1.45 -10.35
CA LEU A 436 19.80 1.14 -9.02
C LEU A 436 20.60 0.06 -8.26
N GLU A 437 21.30 -0.82 -8.97
CA GLU A 437 22.12 -1.89 -8.39
C GLU A 437 23.29 -1.33 -7.57
N SER A 438 23.93 -0.26 -8.06
CA SER A 438 24.97 0.46 -7.31
C SER A 438 24.46 1.03 -5.97
N PHE A 439 23.23 1.56 -5.94
CA PHE A 439 22.63 2.10 -4.72
C PHE A 439 22.13 1.02 -3.75
N LEU A 440 21.83 -0.19 -4.25
CA LEU A 440 21.45 -1.33 -3.41
C LEU A 440 22.66 -2.16 -2.93
N PHE A 441 23.82 -2.05 -3.59
CA PHE A 441 24.99 -2.89 -3.37
C PHE A 441 25.39 -2.99 -1.89
N ALA A 442 25.59 -1.88 -1.19
CA ALA A 442 26.03 -1.90 0.22
C ALA A 442 25.03 -2.58 1.17
N GLY A 443 23.73 -2.40 0.93
CA GLY A 443 22.68 -3.05 1.72
C GLY A 443 22.56 -4.56 1.43
N ILE A 444 22.75 -4.97 0.17
CA ILE A 444 22.71 -6.37 -0.25
C ILE A 444 23.99 -7.12 0.15
N HIS A 445 25.16 -6.46 0.06
CA HIS A 445 26.45 -6.97 0.54
C HIS A 445 26.37 -7.40 2.00
N HIS A 446 25.87 -6.50 2.86
CA HIS A 446 25.71 -6.78 4.29
C HIS A 446 24.72 -7.91 4.58
N VAL A 447 23.64 -8.02 3.79
CA VAL A 447 22.75 -9.18 3.89
C VAL A 447 23.45 -10.46 3.45
N HIS A 448 24.27 -10.43 2.40
CA HIS A 448 24.98 -11.60 1.88
C HIS A 448 26.10 -12.07 2.83
N ALA A 449 26.87 -11.16 3.42
CA ALA A 449 27.85 -11.49 4.46
C ALA A 449 27.18 -12.20 5.66
N LEU A 450 26.00 -11.70 6.09
CA LEU A 450 25.20 -12.34 7.15
C LEU A 450 24.40 -13.59 6.71
N MET A 451 24.35 -13.91 5.41
CA MET A 451 23.93 -15.24 4.93
C MET A 451 25.06 -16.27 5.07
N THR A 452 26.30 -15.84 4.83
CA THR A 452 27.49 -16.69 4.74
C THR A 452 28.14 -16.92 6.10
N GLU A 453 28.57 -15.85 6.80
CA GLU A 453 29.14 -15.92 8.14
C GLU A 453 28.07 -16.25 9.19
N GLY A 454 26.87 -15.68 9.02
CA GLY A 454 25.79 -15.72 10.00
C GLY A 454 25.90 -14.65 11.08
N LEU A 455 24.76 -14.10 11.51
CA LEU A 455 24.65 -13.13 12.59
C LEU A 455 24.62 -13.85 13.94
N LYS A 456 25.58 -13.58 14.84
CA LYS A 456 25.44 -14.05 16.23
C LYS A 456 24.40 -13.20 16.95
N ILE A 457 23.52 -13.86 17.70
CA ILE A 457 22.42 -13.23 18.44
C ILE A 457 22.45 -13.75 19.89
N TRP A 458 22.18 -12.86 20.84
CA TRP A 458 21.88 -13.21 22.23
C TRP A 458 20.36 -13.28 22.41
N ASP A 459 19.83 -14.45 22.74
CA ASP A 459 18.42 -14.64 23.12
C ASP A 459 18.26 -14.34 24.62
N ALA A 460 17.73 -13.16 24.93
CA ALA A 460 17.48 -12.76 26.32
C ALA A 460 16.33 -13.54 27.01
N ASP A 461 15.56 -14.37 26.31
CA ASP A 461 14.53 -15.23 26.89
C ASP A 461 15.06 -16.63 27.28
N THR A 462 15.99 -17.21 26.51
CA THR A 462 16.65 -18.49 26.88
C THR A 462 18.00 -18.30 27.58
N LEU A 463 18.56 -17.09 27.56
CA LEU A 463 19.90 -16.75 28.03
C LEU A 463 20.99 -17.56 27.31
N GLN A 464 20.90 -17.65 25.98
CA GLN A 464 21.84 -18.36 25.12
C GLN A 464 22.25 -17.54 23.89
N THR A 465 23.48 -17.72 23.42
CA THR A 465 23.91 -17.24 22.11
C THR A 465 23.61 -18.27 21.04
N PHE A 466 23.12 -17.82 19.89
CA PHE A 466 22.92 -18.66 18.71
C PHE A 466 23.34 -17.90 17.44
N THR A 467 23.49 -18.62 16.32
CA THR A 467 23.75 -18.00 15.01
C THR A 467 22.49 -18.06 14.16
N SER A 468 22.05 -16.90 13.69
CA SER A 468 20.97 -16.73 12.72
C SER A 468 21.58 -16.44 11.36
N ARG A 469 21.27 -17.21 10.31
CA ARG A 469 21.56 -16.77 8.95
C ARG A 469 20.35 -16.00 8.43
N LEU A 470 20.59 -15.04 7.54
CA LEU A 470 19.49 -14.30 6.91
C LEU A 470 18.86 -15.11 5.77
N PHE A 471 17.57 -14.94 5.52
CA PHE A 471 16.86 -15.46 4.35
C PHE A 471 16.08 -14.32 3.69
N PHE A 472 16.27 -14.11 2.40
CA PHE A 472 15.62 -13.04 1.65
C PHE A 472 14.35 -13.59 0.99
N ALA A 473 13.18 -13.25 1.53
CA ALA A 473 11.91 -13.71 1.00
C ALA A 473 11.51 -12.91 -0.25
N PHE A 474 11.29 -11.60 -0.09
CA PHE A 474 10.68 -10.77 -1.12
C PHE A 474 11.41 -9.44 -1.30
N LEU A 475 11.53 -9.00 -2.55
CA LEU A 475 11.75 -7.60 -2.90
C LEU A 475 10.44 -7.04 -3.47
N THR A 476 10.00 -5.91 -2.92
CA THR A 476 8.73 -5.28 -3.27
C THR A 476 8.94 -3.84 -3.75
N ALA A 477 8.19 -3.47 -4.79
CA ALA A 477 8.19 -2.15 -5.41
C ALA A 477 6.95 -2.02 -6.31
N ASP A 478 6.64 -0.78 -6.70
CA ASP A 478 5.54 -0.41 -7.59
C ASP A 478 5.74 -0.92 -9.05
N GLY A 479 5.05 -0.36 -10.04
CA GLY A 479 5.20 -0.74 -11.45
C GLY A 479 6.60 -0.42 -12.00
N PRO A 480 6.93 0.86 -12.24
CA PRO A 480 8.25 1.36 -12.59
C PRO A 480 9.42 0.82 -11.75
N GLY A 481 9.37 0.94 -10.43
CA GLY A 481 10.48 0.59 -9.53
C GLY A 481 10.85 -0.88 -9.60
N MET A 482 9.86 -1.77 -9.71
CA MET A 482 10.12 -3.20 -9.90
C MET A 482 10.91 -3.49 -11.19
N SER A 483 10.60 -2.80 -12.29
CA SER A 483 11.32 -3.00 -13.56
C SER A 483 12.77 -2.49 -13.55
N ALA A 484 13.13 -1.61 -12.60
CA ALA A 484 14.51 -1.15 -12.42
C ALA A 484 15.40 -2.15 -11.67
N VAL A 485 14.82 -3.13 -10.95
CA VAL A 485 15.54 -4.04 -10.03
C VAL A 485 15.40 -5.52 -10.38
N ASN A 486 14.30 -5.95 -11.00
CA ASN A 486 14.10 -7.37 -11.36
C ASN A 486 14.74 -7.79 -12.70
N GLY A 487 15.28 -6.84 -13.48
CA GLY A 487 15.93 -7.10 -14.76
C GLY A 487 14.98 -7.46 -15.92
N LEU A 488 13.67 -7.27 -15.75
CA LEU A 488 12.65 -7.52 -16.79
C LEU A 488 12.23 -6.24 -17.52
N VAL A 489 11.70 -6.39 -18.73
CA VAL A 489 11.12 -5.27 -19.48
C VAL A 489 9.90 -4.68 -18.77
N GLY A 490 9.74 -3.36 -18.89
CA GLY A 490 8.57 -2.65 -18.38
C GLY A 490 7.27 -2.98 -19.13
N HIS A 491 6.20 -2.30 -18.70
CA HIS A 491 4.80 -2.56 -19.07
C HIS A 491 4.47 -2.55 -20.58
N SER A 492 5.36 -2.05 -21.45
CA SER A 492 5.18 -1.97 -22.91
C SER A 492 5.85 -3.12 -23.69
N GLY A 493 6.65 -3.96 -23.01
CA GLY A 493 7.41 -5.04 -23.64
C GLY A 493 6.57 -6.26 -24.02
N ALA A 494 7.05 -7.05 -24.98
CA ALA A 494 6.33 -8.22 -25.48
C ALA A 494 6.06 -9.30 -24.43
N GLN A 495 6.89 -9.39 -23.38
CA GLN A 495 6.75 -10.30 -22.23
C GLN A 495 6.78 -9.44 -20.95
N HIS A 496 5.71 -8.66 -20.71
CA HIS A 496 5.68 -7.63 -19.65
C HIS A 496 5.34 -8.14 -18.25
N CYS A 497 5.06 -9.44 -18.06
CA CYS A 497 4.58 -9.94 -16.77
C CYS A 497 5.75 -10.19 -15.81
N ARG A 498 5.81 -9.44 -14.71
CA ARG A 498 6.90 -9.56 -13.69
C ARG A 498 7.04 -10.97 -13.09
N LEU A 499 5.95 -11.75 -13.10
CA LEU A 499 5.88 -13.11 -12.55
C LEU A 499 6.29 -14.20 -13.57
N TYR A 500 6.61 -13.78 -14.81
CA TYR A 500 7.20 -14.58 -15.89
C TYR A 500 6.35 -15.77 -16.40
N CYS A 501 5.02 -15.61 -16.40
CA CYS A 501 4.02 -16.56 -16.92
C CYS A 501 4.07 -16.85 -18.44
N GLY A 502 5.10 -16.40 -19.15
CA GLY A 502 5.27 -16.59 -20.59
C GLY A 502 4.24 -15.91 -21.51
N MET A 503 3.30 -15.09 -21.00
CA MET A 503 2.33 -14.41 -21.86
C MET A 503 3.01 -13.40 -22.78
N LYS A 504 3.13 -13.77 -24.06
CA LYS A 504 3.43 -12.79 -25.10
C LYS A 504 2.20 -11.90 -25.32
N GLY A 505 2.37 -10.60 -25.13
CA GLY A 505 1.39 -9.59 -25.53
C GLY A 505 1.32 -9.42 -27.04
N ARG A 506 0.34 -8.65 -27.52
CA ARG A 506 0.13 -8.32 -28.93
C ARG A 506 0.59 -6.91 -29.26
N LEU A 507 1.43 -6.76 -30.29
CA LEU A 507 1.93 -5.47 -30.78
C LEU A 507 0.77 -4.63 -31.35
N LYS A 508 0.50 -3.45 -30.79
CA LYS A 508 -0.43 -2.51 -31.42
C LYS A 508 0.28 -1.82 -32.61
N PRO A 509 -0.29 -1.85 -33.84
CA PRO A 509 0.35 -1.30 -35.04
C PRO A 509 0.79 0.16 -34.86
N GLY A 510 1.96 0.51 -35.40
CA GLY A 510 2.52 1.85 -35.37
C GLY A 510 3.02 2.35 -33.99
N SER A 511 2.61 1.74 -32.88
CA SER A 511 2.93 2.23 -31.53
C SER A 511 4.24 1.70 -30.93
N GLY A 512 4.70 0.52 -31.37
CA GLY A 512 5.80 -0.21 -30.73
C GLY A 512 5.44 -0.86 -29.38
N ILE A 513 4.23 -0.66 -28.87
CA ILE A 513 3.77 -1.15 -27.57
C ILE A 513 3.05 -2.48 -27.71
N TYR A 514 3.36 -3.44 -26.83
CA TYR A 514 2.64 -4.69 -26.67
C TYR A 514 1.60 -4.60 -25.55
N TYR A 515 0.41 -5.15 -25.78
CA TYR A 515 -0.68 -5.21 -24.79
C TYR A 515 -1.09 -6.67 -24.53
N PRO A 516 -1.43 -7.07 -23.28
CA PRO A 516 -1.98 -8.39 -22.98
C PRO A 516 -3.43 -8.52 -23.44
N VAL A 517 -3.64 -8.52 -24.76
CA VAL A 517 -4.89 -8.90 -25.38
C VAL A 517 -4.83 -10.41 -25.61
N CYS A 518 -5.53 -11.18 -24.78
CA CYS A 518 -5.59 -12.63 -24.90
C CYS A 518 -6.22 -13.05 -26.23
N LEU A 519 -7.29 -12.36 -26.64
CA LEU A 519 -8.01 -12.63 -27.89
C LEU A 519 -7.30 -12.00 -29.10
N LEU A 520 -7.10 -12.78 -30.17
CA LEU A 520 -6.61 -12.29 -31.46
C LEU A 520 -7.61 -11.27 -32.03
N PRO A 521 -7.21 -10.01 -32.30
CA PRO A 521 -8.11 -9.03 -32.89
C PRO A 521 -8.50 -9.39 -34.33
N PHE A 522 -9.65 -8.94 -34.80
CA PHE A 522 -10.07 -9.13 -36.19
C PHE A 522 -9.18 -8.30 -37.14
N GLU A 523 -9.00 -8.82 -38.37
CA GLU A 523 -8.18 -8.21 -39.44
C GLU A 523 -6.70 -7.93 -39.05
N TYR A 524 -6.22 -8.57 -37.99
CA TYR A 524 -4.91 -8.30 -37.39
C TYR A 524 -3.80 -9.15 -37.99
N ASN A 525 -2.91 -8.51 -38.74
CA ASN A 525 -1.71 -9.12 -39.31
C ASN A 525 -0.45 -8.31 -38.93
N GLN A 526 0.05 -8.50 -37.71
CA GLN A 526 1.32 -7.90 -37.25
C GLN A 526 2.41 -8.98 -37.14
N PRO A 527 3.50 -8.90 -37.91
CA PRO A 527 4.55 -9.92 -37.93
C PRO A 527 5.06 -10.30 -36.55
N GLY A 528 5.13 -11.62 -36.28
CA GLY A 528 5.59 -12.15 -34.98
C GLY A 528 4.61 -11.96 -33.81
N SER A 529 3.39 -11.47 -34.06
CA SER A 529 2.39 -11.16 -33.04
C SER A 529 1.01 -11.81 -33.28
N THR A 530 0.85 -12.56 -34.36
CA THR A 530 -0.38 -13.28 -34.77
C THR A 530 -0.52 -14.66 -34.12
N HIS A 531 -0.11 -14.83 -32.86
CA HIS A 531 -0.32 -16.08 -32.14
C HIS A 531 -1.82 -16.34 -31.89
N PRO A 532 -2.25 -17.59 -31.64
CA PRO A 532 -3.63 -17.91 -31.29
C PRO A 532 -4.15 -17.15 -30.05
N ASP A 533 -5.44 -17.30 -29.77
CA ASP A 533 -6.06 -16.85 -28.52
C ASP A 533 -5.33 -17.48 -27.31
N VAL A 534 -5.11 -16.70 -26.26
CA VAL A 534 -4.41 -17.13 -25.04
C VAL A 534 -5.42 -17.52 -23.96
N ASP A 535 -5.33 -18.73 -23.43
CA ASP A 535 -6.10 -19.13 -22.25
C ASP A 535 -5.45 -18.55 -20.97
N ILE A 536 -6.04 -17.47 -20.46
CA ILE A 536 -5.60 -16.78 -19.24
C ILE A 536 -5.77 -17.63 -17.97
N PHE A 537 -6.67 -18.62 -17.95
CA PHE A 537 -6.82 -19.53 -16.82
C PHE A 537 -5.62 -20.48 -16.75
N GLN A 538 -5.36 -21.21 -17.82
CA GLN A 538 -4.22 -22.14 -17.92
C GLN A 538 -2.88 -21.43 -17.67
N LEU A 539 -2.76 -20.20 -18.17
CA LEU A 539 -1.58 -19.36 -17.97
C LEU A 539 -1.42 -18.83 -16.53
N SER A 540 -2.50 -18.78 -15.73
CA SER A 540 -2.44 -18.38 -14.32
C SER A 540 -2.08 -19.53 -13.37
N ILE A 541 -2.32 -20.79 -13.76
CA ILE A 541 -2.07 -21.99 -12.94
C ILE A 541 -0.77 -22.73 -13.32
N GLN A 542 0.14 -22.06 -14.03
CA GLN A 542 1.43 -22.63 -14.42
C GLN A 542 2.30 -23.03 -13.22
N ASP A 543 2.99 -24.16 -13.36
CA ASP A 543 4.00 -24.62 -12.41
C ASP A 543 5.11 -23.58 -12.21
N ARG A 544 5.38 -23.25 -10.94
CA ARG A 544 6.44 -22.32 -10.53
C ARG A 544 7.84 -22.85 -10.83
N ALA A 545 8.05 -24.17 -10.82
CA ALA A 545 9.33 -24.75 -11.19
C ALA A 545 9.59 -24.64 -12.72
N GLU A 546 8.60 -24.88 -13.57
CA GLU A 546 8.68 -24.60 -15.01
C GLU A 546 8.89 -23.10 -15.30
N VAL A 547 8.13 -22.20 -14.67
CA VAL A 547 8.35 -20.75 -14.81
C VAL A 547 9.80 -20.36 -14.43
N THR A 548 10.34 -20.94 -13.36
CA THR A 548 11.74 -20.72 -12.93
C THR A 548 12.76 -21.28 -13.93
N ARG A 549 12.58 -22.52 -14.40
CA ARG A 549 13.47 -23.14 -15.40
C ARG A 549 13.44 -22.40 -16.73
N THR A 550 12.26 -21.99 -17.19
CA THR A 550 12.08 -21.17 -18.39
C THR A 550 12.66 -19.76 -18.23
N TYR A 551 12.55 -19.12 -17.05
CA TYR A 551 13.25 -17.86 -16.76
C TYR A 551 14.78 -18.02 -16.87
N ARG A 552 15.39 -19.02 -16.21
CA ARG A 552 16.86 -19.24 -16.27
C ARG A 552 17.36 -19.50 -17.68
N ARG A 553 16.69 -20.39 -18.43
CA ARG A 553 16.96 -20.66 -19.85
C ARG A 553 16.94 -19.38 -20.69
N ASN A 554 15.95 -18.52 -20.46
CA ASN A 554 15.77 -17.29 -21.23
C ASN A 554 16.78 -16.19 -20.83
N LEU A 555 17.13 -16.09 -19.54
CA LEU A 555 18.19 -15.19 -19.05
C LEU A 555 19.53 -15.56 -19.67
N ARG A 556 19.88 -16.85 -19.63
CA ARG A 556 21.07 -17.41 -20.28
C ARG A 556 21.12 -17.07 -21.77
N HIS A 557 20.00 -17.26 -22.47
CA HIS A 557 19.92 -16.92 -23.89
C HIS A 557 20.17 -15.43 -24.16
N VAL A 558 19.73 -14.53 -23.27
CA VAL A 558 20.09 -13.10 -23.34
C VAL A 558 21.57 -12.87 -23.05
N GLN A 559 22.16 -13.56 -22.06
CA GLN A 559 23.60 -13.49 -21.74
C GLN A 559 24.50 -13.94 -22.90
N GLU A 560 24.09 -14.94 -23.68
CA GLU A 560 24.76 -15.42 -24.90
C GLU A 560 24.77 -14.40 -26.08
N SER A 561 24.36 -13.14 -25.89
CA SER A 561 24.22 -12.15 -26.98
C SER A 561 25.56 -11.56 -27.41
N HIS A 562 26.00 -11.84 -28.63
CA HIS A 562 27.33 -11.45 -29.12
C HIS A 562 27.42 -10.00 -29.62
N ASN A 563 26.28 -9.32 -29.81
CA ASN A 563 26.20 -7.93 -30.30
C ASN A 563 24.83 -7.30 -29.98
N PRO A 564 24.70 -5.95 -30.04
CA PRO A 564 23.46 -5.25 -29.69
C PRO A 564 22.21 -5.66 -30.49
N ASN A 565 22.35 -6.12 -31.75
CA ASN A 565 21.18 -6.57 -32.52
C ASN A 565 20.67 -7.95 -32.06
N GLN A 566 21.57 -8.89 -31.76
CA GLN A 566 21.18 -10.14 -31.11
C GLN A 566 20.53 -9.88 -29.75
N TYR A 567 21.13 -9.01 -28.94
CA TYR A 567 20.59 -8.59 -27.64
C TYR A 567 19.16 -8.03 -27.79
N ARG A 568 18.94 -7.08 -28.71
CA ARG A 568 17.60 -6.52 -29.02
C ARG A 568 16.58 -7.62 -29.37
N ILE A 569 16.95 -8.56 -30.24
CA ILE A 569 16.06 -9.65 -30.68
C ILE A 569 15.72 -10.58 -29.50
N ARG A 570 16.72 -11.00 -28.72
CA ARG A 570 16.54 -11.93 -27.60
C ARG A 570 15.80 -11.29 -26.42
N ARG A 571 16.11 -10.04 -26.08
CA ARG A 571 15.35 -9.23 -25.11
C ARG A 571 13.88 -9.05 -25.53
N LEU A 572 13.60 -8.87 -26.82
CA LEU A 572 12.22 -8.79 -27.32
C LEU A 572 11.49 -10.14 -27.24
N ALA A 573 12.18 -11.26 -27.48
CA ALA A 573 11.59 -12.60 -27.38
C ALA A 573 11.34 -13.04 -25.92
N THR A 574 12.26 -12.70 -25.01
CA THR A 574 12.25 -13.18 -23.61
C THR A 574 11.65 -12.20 -22.61
N GLY A 575 11.64 -10.90 -22.90
CA GLY A 575 11.33 -9.86 -21.90
C GLY A 575 12.40 -9.66 -20.84
N ILE A 576 13.59 -10.26 -20.98
CA ILE A 576 14.69 -10.10 -20.03
C ILE A 576 15.66 -9.05 -20.57
N VAL A 577 15.97 -8.05 -19.73
CA VAL A 577 16.94 -6.99 -19.98
C VAL A 577 18.32 -7.43 -19.49
N LYS A 578 18.40 -7.92 -18.25
CA LYS A 578 19.65 -8.24 -17.56
C LYS A 578 19.38 -9.18 -16.37
N PRO A 579 20.39 -9.87 -15.81
CA PRO A 579 20.24 -10.51 -14.50
C PRO A 579 19.96 -9.46 -13.43
N THR A 580 19.30 -9.84 -12.34
CA THR A 580 19.11 -8.97 -11.16
C THR A 580 20.28 -9.14 -10.19
N ILE A 581 20.68 -8.08 -9.50
CA ILE A 581 21.65 -8.15 -8.38
C ILE A 581 21.32 -9.23 -7.33
N LEU A 582 20.04 -9.61 -7.15
CA LEU A 582 19.65 -10.71 -6.26
C LEU A 582 20.15 -12.10 -6.73
N SER A 583 20.57 -12.26 -7.99
CA SER A 583 21.20 -13.48 -8.50
C SER A 583 22.56 -13.79 -7.86
N ALA A 584 23.15 -12.85 -7.11
CA ALA A 584 24.34 -13.10 -6.28
C ALA A 584 24.05 -13.85 -4.97
N LEU A 585 22.79 -13.86 -4.50
CA LEU A 585 22.44 -14.47 -3.22
C LEU A 585 22.38 -16.00 -3.34
N PRO A 586 22.84 -16.78 -2.33
CA PRO A 586 22.84 -18.23 -2.40
C PRO A 586 21.43 -18.78 -2.61
N SER A 587 21.28 -19.76 -3.51
CA SER A 587 19.97 -20.27 -3.93
C SER A 587 19.18 -20.98 -2.83
N ASN A 588 19.81 -21.33 -1.71
CA ASN A 588 19.16 -21.82 -0.49
C ASN A 588 18.83 -20.72 0.54
N ARG A 589 19.18 -19.45 0.28
CA ARG A 589 18.91 -18.30 1.17
C ARG A 589 17.98 -17.24 0.56
N ILE A 590 17.39 -17.52 -0.60
CA ILE A 590 16.40 -16.68 -1.29
C ILE A 590 15.26 -17.54 -1.86
N PHE A 591 14.03 -17.01 -1.94
CA PHE A 591 12.99 -17.63 -2.78
C PHE A 591 13.36 -17.57 -4.28
N PRO A 592 12.88 -18.50 -5.12
CA PRO A 592 13.29 -18.59 -6.52
C PRO A 592 13.04 -17.28 -7.29
N ILE A 593 14.01 -16.83 -8.08
CA ILE A 593 13.83 -15.73 -9.04
C ILE A 593 13.02 -16.29 -10.23
N PRO A 594 11.91 -15.65 -10.66
CA PRO A 594 11.40 -14.32 -10.27
C PRO A 594 10.27 -14.32 -9.22
N GLY A 595 9.95 -15.44 -8.57
CA GLY A 595 8.95 -15.53 -7.49
C GLY A 595 9.24 -14.67 -6.25
N CYS A 596 10.50 -14.30 -6.01
CA CYS A 596 10.88 -13.31 -5.00
C CYS A 596 10.38 -11.87 -5.30
N PHE A 597 9.77 -11.62 -6.46
CA PHE A 597 9.22 -10.32 -6.90
C PHE A 597 7.69 -10.35 -7.01
N PRO A 598 6.94 -10.35 -5.88
CA PRO A 598 5.48 -10.36 -5.92
C PRO A 598 4.89 -9.14 -6.67
N ALA A 599 3.64 -9.30 -7.12
CA ALA A 599 2.88 -8.18 -7.66
C ALA A 599 2.38 -7.26 -6.54
N ASP A 600 2.01 -6.03 -6.90
CA ASP A 600 1.54 -5.03 -5.94
C ASP A 600 0.01 -4.90 -6.01
N LEU A 601 -0.68 -5.52 -5.06
CA LEU A 601 -2.14 -5.44 -4.95
C LEU A 601 -2.63 -4.03 -4.59
N MET A 602 -1.82 -3.24 -3.87
CA MET A 602 -2.18 -1.89 -3.44
C MET A 602 -2.28 -0.95 -4.63
N HIS A 603 -1.19 -0.78 -5.40
CA HIS A 603 -1.22 0.05 -6.60
C HIS A 603 -2.19 -0.52 -7.67
N LEU A 604 -2.34 -1.84 -7.76
CA LEU A 604 -3.29 -2.47 -8.69
C LEU A 604 -4.74 -2.09 -8.38
N ALA A 605 -5.21 -2.37 -7.17
CA ALA A 605 -6.61 -2.16 -6.80
C ALA A 605 -6.92 -0.70 -6.47
N ALA A 606 -6.00 0.05 -5.87
CA ALA A 606 -6.29 1.41 -5.40
C ALA A 606 -6.12 2.51 -6.46
N LEU A 607 -5.40 2.24 -7.56
CA LEU A 607 -5.06 3.26 -8.56
C LEU A 607 -5.26 2.76 -10.00
N ASN A 608 -4.62 1.65 -10.38
CA ASN A 608 -4.60 1.22 -11.79
C ASN A 608 -5.98 0.77 -12.33
N LEU A 609 -6.73 -0.03 -11.55
CA LEU A 609 -8.06 -0.48 -11.95
C LEU A 609 -9.12 0.64 -11.85
N PRO A 610 -9.16 1.48 -10.80
CA PRO A 610 -10.00 2.67 -10.74
C PRO A 610 -9.79 3.63 -11.91
N ASP A 611 -8.54 3.94 -12.29
CA ASP A 611 -8.26 4.81 -13.44
C ASP A 611 -8.80 4.23 -14.75
N LEU A 612 -8.58 2.94 -15.00
CA LEU A 612 -9.06 2.27 -16.20
C LEU A 612 -10.60 2.26 -16.27
N LEU A 613 -11.27 1.80 -15.21
CA LEU A 613 -12.74 1.69 -15.18
C LEU A 613 -13.40 3.08 -15.28
N LEU A 614 -12.92 4.07 -14.52
CA LEU A 614 -13.46 5.43 -14.60
C LEU A 614 -13.15 6.10 -15.94
N SER A 615 -12.02 5.79 -16.59
CA SER A 615 -11.72 6.30 -17.93
C SER A 615 -12.60 5.67 -19.02
N LEU A 616 -12.96 4.40 -18.88
CA LEU A 616 -13.94 3.73 -19.75
C LEU A 616 -15.32 4.33 -19.55
N TRP A 617 -15.83 4.34 -18.31
CA TRP A 617 -17.19 4.81 -18.01
C TRP A 617 -17.39 6.31 -18.25
N ARG A 618 -16.34 7.13 -18.17
CA ARG A 618 -16.38 8.55 -18.56
C ARG A 618 -16.11 8.80 -20.05
N GLY A 619 -15.81 7.77 -20.84
CA GLY A 619 -15.44 7.89 -22.25
C GLY A 619 -14.15 8.67 -22.52
N THR A 620 -13.30 8.88 -21.51
CA THR A 620 -12.07 9.68 -21.60
C THR A 620 -10.88 8.90 -22.15
N MET A 621 -10.99 7.57 -22.32
CA MET A 621 -10.01 6.77 -23.07
C MET A 621 -9.80 7.34 -24.49
N THR A 622 -8.59 7.18 -25.03
CA THR A 622 -8.29 7.50 -26.43
C THR A 622 -9.14 6.62 -27.35
N CYS A 623 -9.81 7.24 -28.32
CA CYS A 623 -10.61 6.57 -29.34
C CYS A 623 -9.95 6.82 -30.70
N GLU A 624 -9.69 5.74 -31.44
CA GLU A 624 -8.87 5.75 -32.65
C GLU A 624 -9.66 5.17 -33.81
N LYS A 625 -9.56 5.76 -35.01
CA LYS A 625 -10.32 5.28 -36.18
C LYS A 625 -9.93 3.81 -36.49
N PRO A 626 -10.89 2.93 -36.80
CA PRO A 626 -12.30 3.21 -37.13
C PRO A 626 -13.28 3.22 -35.93
N ASP A 627 -12.82 3.20 -34.68
CA ASP A 627 -13.69 3.25 -33.50
C ASP A 627 -14.44 4.61 -33.38
N ASN A 628 -15.58 4.58 -32.68
CA ASN A 628 -16.37 5.77 -32.33
C ASN A 628 -16.89 5.66 -30.88
N ARG A 629 -16.67 6.71 -30.08
CA ARG A 629 -17.18 6.87 -28.70
C ARG A 629 -18.70 6.80 -28.56
N ASP A 630 -19.46 6.99 -29.64
CA ASP A 630 -20.92 6.82 -29.62
C ASP A 630 -21.35 5.34 -29.64
N THR A 631 -20.42 4.41 -29.87
CA THR A 631 -20.66 2.95 -29.73
C THR A 631 -20.34 2.43 -28.32
N TRP A 632 -19.84 3.29 -27.42
CA TRP A 632 -19.42 2.92 -26.07
C TRP A 632 -20.60 3.01 -25.10
N ASP A 633 -21.49 2.01 -25.11
CA ASP A 633 -22.69 1.96 -24.25
C ASP A 633 -22.35 1.91 -22.74
N TRP A 634 -21.15 1.45 -22.39
CA TRP A 634 -20.59 1.54 -21.03
C TRP A 634 -20.23 2.98 -20.58
N ALA A 635 -20.18 3.96 -21.47
CA ALA A 635 -19.67 5.31 -21.19
C ALA A 635 -20.70 6.23 -20.49
N VAL A 636 -21.43 5.71 -19.49
CA VAL A 636 -22.57 6.37 -18.83
C VAL A 636 -22.21 7.66 -18.06
N LEU A 637 -20.94 7.85 -17.70
CA LEU A 637 -20.40 9.04 -17.04
C LEU A 637 -19.73 10.03 -18.02
N ARG A 638 -19.92 9.84 -19.34
CA ARG A 638 -19.46 10.76 -20.41
C ARG A 638 -20.14 12.13 -20.33
N ASP A 639 -21.40 12.16 -19.89
CA ASP A 639 -22.14 13.41 -19.71
C ASP A 639 -21.73 14.16 -18.43
N LEU A 640 -21.55 15.48 -18.53
CA LEU A 640 -21.03 16.30 -17.43
C LEU A 640 -22.06 16.53 -16.30
N PRO A 641 -23.34 16.86 -16.56
CA PRO A 641 -24.41 16.75 -15.58
C PRO A 641 -24.45 15.39 -14.86
N THR A 642 -24.45 14.26 -15.57
CA THR A 642 -24.47 12.92 -14.95
C THR A 642 -23.25 12.68 -14.07
N TRP A 643 -22.04 12.97 -14.57
CA TRP A 643 -20.79 12.85 -13.78
C TRP A 643 -20.81 13.74 -12.53
N ARG A 644 -21.31 14.98 -12.63
CA ARG A 644 -21.47 15.89 -11.48
C ARG A 644 -22.52 15.41 -10.48
N THR A 645 -23.59 14.76 -10.93
CA THR A 645 -24.61 14.17 -10.04
C THR A 645 -24.04 12.97 -9.30
N HIS A 646 -23.48 11.99 -10.02
CA HIS A 646 -22.77 10.85 -9.43
C HIS A 646 -21.70 11.28 -8.42
N GLY A 647 -20.93 12.32 -8.75
CA GLY A 647 -19.94 12.90 -7.87
C GLY A 647 -20.48 13.46 -6.54
N ARG A 648 -21.73 13.98 -6.54
CA ARG A 648 -22.43 14.39 -5.31
C ARG A 648 -22.92 13.18 -4.50
N GLU A 649 -23.45 12.13 -5.15
CA GLU A 649 -23.88 10.90 -4.47
C GLU A 649 -22.70 10.22 -3.72
N VAL A 650 -21.52 10.17 -4.35
CA VAL A 650 -20.29 9.69 -3.69
C VAL A 650 -19.96 10.47 -2.42
N ALA A 651 -20.06 11.81 -2.48
CA ALA A 651 -19.82 12.66 -1.33
C ALA A 651 -20.92 12.52 -0.25
N ALA A 652 -22.18 12.32 -0.66
CA ALA A 652 -23.33 12.14 0.23
C ALA A 652 -23.27 10.86 1.07
N ALA A 653 -22.48 9.85 0.66
CA ALA A 653 -22.18 8.68 1.48
C ALA A 653 -21.34 9.01 2.74
N THR A 654 -20.65 10.16 2.79
CA THR A 654 -19.70 10.52 3.86
C THR A 654 -20.24 10.34 5.29
N PRO A 655 -21.47 10.77 5.65
CA PRO A 655 -21.97 10.62 7.02
C PRO A 655 -22.26 9.19 7.47
N TYR A 656 -22.35 8.27 6.49
CA TYR A 656 -22.68 6.86 6.71
C TYR A 656 -21.43 5.97 6.78
N LEU A 657 -20.26 6.52 6.43
CA LEU A 657 -18.95 5.91 6.63
C LEU A 657 -18.43 6.22 8.04
N PRO A 658 -18.16 5.23 8.91
CA PRO A 658 -17.60 5.47 10.25
C PRO A 658 -16.20 6.12 10.22
N THR A 659 -15.72 6.62 11.37
CA THR A 659 -14.34 7.18 11.50
C THR A 659 -13.27 6.19 11.09
N SER A 660 -13.49 4.90 11.36
CA SER A 660 -12.62 3.78 11.00
C SER A 660 -12.41 3.56 9.50
N PHE A 661 -13.08 4.30 8.61
CA PHE A 661 -12.75 4.42 7.17
C PHE A 661 -11.69 5.51 6.88
N ASP A 662 -11.15 6.15 7.91
CA ASP A 662 -10.24 7.29 7.87
C ASP A 662 -10.79 8.41 6.97
N ARG A 663 -10.34 8.44 5.72
CA ARG A 663 -10.63 9.44 4.70
C ARG A 663 -11.78 8.98 3.79
N PRO A 664 -12.99 9.53 3.94
CA PRO A 664 -14.11 9.22 3.05
C PRO A 664 -13.82 9.78 1.65
N PRO A 665 -14.36 9.14 0.59
CA PRO A 665 -14.19 9.61 -0.79
C PRO A 665 -14.84 10.98 -0.97
N ARG A 666 -14.02 12.00 -1.26
CA ARG A 666 -14.50 13.32 -1.70
C ARG A 666 -15.24 13.20 -3.04
N ASN A 667 -16.01 14.24 -3.43
CA ASN A 667 -16.63 14.31 -4.75
C ASN A 667 -15.58 14.08 -5.88
N PRO A 668 -15.61 12.94 -6.61
CA PRO A 668 -14.61 12.66 -7.64
C PRO A 668 -14.74 13.60 -8.84
N ALA A 669 -15.93 14.10 -9.15
CA ALA A 669 -16.12 15.05 -10.25
C ALA A 669 -15.46 16.42 -10.00
N GLU A 670 -15.15 16.74 -8.74
CA GLU A 670 -14.35 17.91 -8.37
C GLU A 670 -12.88 17.60 -8.06
N LYS A 671 -12.58 16.42 -7.49
CA LYS A 671 -11.29 16.17 -6.82
C LYS A 671 -10.44 15.05 -7.41
N ILE A 672 -10.93 14.29 -8.39
CA ILE A 672 -10.17 13.14 -8.95
C ILE A 672 -8.80 13.58 -9.51
N ASN A 673 -8.75 14.72 -10.21
CA ASN A 673 -7.53 15.31 -10.75
C ASN A 673 -6.75 16.18 -9.74
N SER A 674 -7.19 16.31 -8.48
CA SER A 674 -6.59 17.21 -7.48
C SER A 674 -6.14 16.47 -6.22
N GLY A 675 -5.32 15.43 -6.41
CA GLY A 675 -4.78 14.62 -5.33
C GLY A 675 -5.84 13.77 -4.61
N TYR A 676 -6.65 13.04 -5.36
CA TYR A 676 -7.43 11.90 -4.84
C TYR A 676 -6.49 10.81 -4.33
N LYS A 677 -6.82 10.13 -3.24
CA LYS A 677 -5.94 9.15 -2.58
C LYS A 677 -6.38 7.70 -2.80
N ALA A 678 -5.43 6.78 -2.73
CA ALA A 678 -5.62 5.34 -2.86
C ALA A 678 -6.81 4.81 -2.01
N VAL A 679 -6.87 5.17 -0.72
CA VAL A 679 -7.98 4.80 0.18
C VAL A 679 -9.35 5.36 -0.24
N GLU A 680 -9.39 6.54 -0.88
CA GLU A 680 -10.63 7.12 -1.41
C GLU A 680 -11.11 6.34 -2.63
N PHE A 681 -10.21 5.93 -3.53
CA PHE A 681 -10.54 5.06 -4.66
C PHE A 681 -10.98 3.66 -4.21
N LEU A 682 -10.31 3.03 -3.24
CA LEU A 682 -10.70 1.73 -2.70
C LEU A 682 -12.12 1.77 -2.10
N THR A 683 -12.40 2.81 -1.31
CA THR A 683 -13.72 3.01 -0.70
C THR A 683 -14.79 3.32 -1.76
N TYR A 684 -14.50 4.23 -2.69
CA TYR A 684 -15.42 4.59 -3.77
C TYR A 684 -15.78 3.39 -4.67
N ILE A 685 -14.79 2.69 -5.21
CA ILE A 685 -15.02 1.63 -6.18
C ILE A 685 -15.47 0.33 -5.51
N PHE A 686 -14.71 -0.21 -4.55
CA PHE A 686 -14.95 -1.59 -4.09
C PHE A 686 -15.84 -1.68 -2.85
N VAL A 687 -16.03 -0.59 -2.10
CA VAL A 687 -16.99 -0.56 -0.98
C VAL A 687 -18.34 -0.01 -1.45
N LEU A 688 -18.38 1.24 -1.94
CA LEU A 688 -19.62 1.91 -2.33
C LEU A 688 -20.11 1.53 -3.74
N GLY A 689 -19.19 1.24 -4.66
CA GLY A 689 -19.48 1.04 -6.08
C GLY A 689 -20.61 0.05 -6.41
N PRO A 690 -20.73 -1.12 -5.78
CA PRO A 690 -21.85 -2.03 -6.05
C PRO A 690 -23.23 -1.39 -5.90
N GLY A 691 -23.41 -0.50 -4.91
CA GLY A 691 -24.64 0.27 -4.74
C GLY A 691 -24.69 1.55 -5.59
N LEU A 692 -23.57 2.28 -5.71
CA LEU A 692 -23.50 3.52 -6.50
C LEU A 692 -23.65 3.33 -8.01
N PHE A 693 -23.25 2.18 -8.55
CA PHE A 693 -23.32 1.89 -9.98
C PHE A 693 -24.54 1.01 -10.37
N TYR A 694 -25.28 0.48 -9.39
CA TYR A 694 -26.50 -0.29 -9.67
C TYR A 694 -27.57 0.63 -10.26
N GLY A 695 -28.17 0.24 -11.40
CA GLY A 695 -29.13 1.09 -12.12
C GLY A 695 -28.51 2.27 -12.90
N LEU A 696 -27.21 2.54 -12.74
CA LEU A 696 -26.45 3.55 -13.48
C LEU A 696 -25.60 2.92 -14.61
N LEU A 697 -24.89 1.82 -14.32
CA LEU A 697 -24.31 0.98 -15.36
C LEU A 697 -25.39 0.07 -15.98
N PRO A 698 -25.34 -0.21 -17.29
CA PRO A 698 -26.19 -1.23 -17.88
C PRO A 698 -25.91 -2.60 -17.24
N MET A 699 -26.94 -3.44 -17.12
CA MET A 699 -26.93 -4.61 -16.22
C MET A 699 -25.74 -5.56 -16.47
N ASN A 700 -25.37 -5.80 -17.73
CA ASN A 700 -24.20 -6.61 -18.09
C ASN A 700 -22.89 -6.05 -17.51
N TYR A 701 -22.63 -4.74 -17.64
CA TYR A 701 -21.43 -4.09 -17.09
C TYR A 701 -21.44 -4.05 -15.56
N TRP A 702 -22.61 -3.93 -14.93
CA TRP A 702 -22.72 -3.98 -13.47
C TRP A 702 -22.49 -5.40 -12.91
N LEU A 703 -23.01 -6.44 -13.57
CA LEU A 703 -22.75 -7.84 -13.23
C LEU A 703 -21.27 -8.19 -13.36
N HIS A 704 -20.65 -7.80 -14.48
CA HIS A 704 -19.22 -7.91 -14.75
C HIS A 704 -18.38 -7.24 -13.66
N PHE A 705 -18.71 -5.99 -13.33
CA PHE A 705 -18.08 -5.25 -12.25
C PHE A 705 -18.23 -5.93 -10.88
N CYS A 706 -19.39 -6.52 -10.57
CA CYS A 706 -19.60 -7.25 -9.31
C CYS A 706 -18.67 -8.46 -9.16
N LYS A 707 -18.27 -9.15 -10.26
CA LYS A 707 -17.26 -10.22 -10.20
C LYS A 707 -15.91 -9.70 -9.73
N LEU A 708 -15.44 -8.59 -10.31
CA LEU A 708 -14.20 -7.92 -9.89
C LEU A 708 -14.26 -7.51 -8.41
N VAL A 709 -15.39 -6.93 -7.97
CA VAL A 709 -15.56 -6.52 -6.56
C VAL A 709 -15.55 -7.73 -5.63
N ARG A 710 -16.19 -8.86 -5.99
CA ARG A 710 -16.17 -10.09 -5.18
C ARG A 710 -14.74 -10.65 -5.05
N GLY A 711 -14.04 -10.80 -6.18
CA GLY A 711 -12.65 -11.28 -6.22
C GLY A 711 -11.70 -10.40 -5.39
N LEU A 712 -11.73 -9.08 -5.59
CA LEU A 712 -10.86 -8.17 -4.84
C LEU A 712 -11.24 -8.02 -3.37
N ARG A 713 -12.54 -8.08 -2.99
CA ARG A 713 -12.94 -8.09 -1.57
C ARG A 713 -12.44 -9.32 -0.83
N ILE A 714 -12.30 -10.47 -1.51
CA ILE A 714 -11.71 -11.67 -0.93
C ILE A 714 -10.20 -11.53 -0.80
N THR A 715 -9.48 -11.15 -1.87
CA THR A 715 -8.00 -11.10 -1.84
C THR A 715 -7.42 -9.96 -0.98
N HIS A 716 -8.26 -9.06 -0.45
CA HIS A 716 -7.89 -8.04 0.53
C HIS A 716 -8.18 -8.43 2.00
N GLN A 717 -8.69 -9.63 2.28
CA GLN A 717 -8.83 -10.15 3.65
C GLN A 717 -7.44 -10.54 4.20
N HIS A 718 -7.20 -10.36 5.50
CA HIS A 718 -5.97 -10.87 6.13
C HIS A 718 -5.93 -12.40 6.13
N THR A 719 -7.04 -13.03 6.51
CA THR A 719 -7.20 -14.49 6.55
C THR A 719 -8.17 -14.88 5.46
N ILE A 720 -7.68 -15.62 4.45
CA ILE A 720 -8.46 -16.02 3.27
C ILE A 720 -8.67 -17.54 3.31
N PRO A 721 -9.91 -18.03 3.52
CA PRO A 721 -10.25 -19.44 3.37
C PRO A 721 -9.93 -19.92 1.95
N ASN A 722 -9.37 -21.12 1.80
CA ASN A 722 -8.99 -21.71 0.51
C ASN A 722 -10.17 -21.80 -0.48
N SER A 723 -11.38 -22.06 0.02
CA SER A 723 -12.63 -22.05 -0.74
C SER A 723 -12.95 -20.66 -1.32
N HIS A 724 -12.85 -19.60 -0.52
CA HIS A 724 -13.01 -18.21 -0.99
C HIS A 724 -11.90 -17.82 -1.97
N LEU A 725 -10.65 -18.26 -1.75
CA LEU A 725 -9.55 -17.97 -2.68
C LEU A 725 -9.80 -18.57 -4.07
N SER A 726 -10.42 -19.75 -4.11
CA SER A 726 -10.82 -20.44 -5.36
C SER A 726 -12.02 -19.76 -6.03
N GLU A 727 -13.01 -19.32 -5.26
CA GLU A 727 -14.13 -18.48 -5.72
C GLU A 727 -13.62 -17.16 -6.34
N ALA A 728 -12.68 -16.49 -5.67
CA ALA A 728 -12.07 -15.26 -6.13
C ALA A 728 -11.28 -15.44 -7.44
N HIS A 729 -10.54 -16.53 -7.58
CA HIS A 729 -9.81 -16.84 -8.81
C HIS A 729 -10.75 -16.97 -10.00
N THR A 730 -11.83 -17.75 -9.85
CA THR A 730 -12.88 -17.92 -10.86
C THR A 730 -13.46 -16.56 -11.29
N PHE A 731 -13.91 -15.73 -10.34
CA PHE A 731 -14.50 -14.43 -10.67
C PHE A 731 -13.51 -13.44 -11.32
N LEU A 732 -12.23 -13.47 -10.94
CA LEU A 732 -11.22 -12.62 -11.57
C LEU A 732 -10.87 -13.08 -13.00
N ILE A 733 -10.85 -14.39 -13.25
CA ILE A 733 -10.62 -14.96 -14.59
C ILE A 733 -11.82 -14.70 -15.51
N GLU A 734 -13.04 -14.94 -15.04
CA GLU A 734 -14.27 -14.59 -15.78
C GLU A 734 -14.31 -13.09 -16.11
N PHE A 735 -14.00 -12.23 -15.15
CA PHE A 735 -13.93 -10.78 -15.36
C PHE A 735 -12.95 -10.41 -16.48
N LEU A 736 -11.78 -11.06 -16.56
CA LEU A 736 -10.80 -10.80 -17.63
C LEU A 736 -11.28 -11.25 -19.00
N GLN A 737 -11.84 -12.47 -19.10
CA GLN A 737 -12.39 -13.01 -20.34
C GLN A 737 -13.56 -12.13 -20.85
N GLU A 738 -14.48 -11.77 -19.96
CA GLU A 738 -15.61 -10.89 -20.26
C GLU A 738 -15.14 -9.46 -20.60
N PHE A 739 -14.09 -8.94 -19.98
CA PHE A 739 -13.57 -7.60 -20.28
C PHE A 739 -13.12 -7.49 -21.75
N GLU A 740 -12.42 -8.51 -22.27
CA GLU A 740 -11.98 -8.49 -23.67
C GLU A 740 -13.15 -8.58 -24.65
N VAL A 741 -14.18 -9.36 -24.33
CA VAL A 741 -15.39 -9.48 -25.16
C VAL A 741 -16.22 -8.20 -25.12
N MET A 742 -16.38 -7.58 -23.94
CA MET A 742 -17.26 -6.43 -23.74
C MET A 742 -16.63 -5.09 -24.14
N TYR A 743 -15.37 -4.84 -23.77
CA TYR A 743 -14.70 -3.55 -24.01
C TYR A 743 -13.72 -3.59 -25.20
N CYS A 744 -12.75 -4.53 -25.20
CA CYS A 744 -11.75 -4.60 -26.28
C CYS A 744 -12.35 -5.09 -27.62
N GLN A 745 -13.43 -5.89 -27.59
CA GLN A 745 -14.27 -6.33 -28.73
C GLN A 745 -13.50 -6.89 -29.94
N ARG A 746 -12.31 -7.49 -29.71
CA ARG A 746 -11.34 -7.88 -30.76
C ARG A 746 -11.01 -6.76 -31.77
N MET A 747 -11.12 -5.49 -31.37
CA MET A 747 -10.79 -4.34 -32.21
C MET A 747 -9.33 -3.89 -32.01
N VAL A 748 -8.57 -3.80 -33.11
CA VAL A 748 -7.18 -3.29 -33.10
C VAL A 748 -7.09 -1.88 -32.47
N ALA A 749 -8.07 -1.03 -32.79
CA ALA A 749 -8.20 0.33 -32.25
C ALA A 749 -8.56 0.41 -30.75
N ARG A 750 -8.78 -0.72 -30.07
CA ARG A 750 -9.08 -0.79 -28.61
C ARG A 750 -8.10 -1.64 -27.82
N MET A 751 -7.01 -2.15 -28.43
CA MET A 751 -6.01 -2.97 -27.76
C MET A 751 -5.43 -2.32 -26.48
N HIS A 752 -5.36 -0.98 -26.44
CA HIS A 752 -4.87 -0.22 -25.28
C HIS A 752 -5.85 -0.13 -24.09
N PHE A 753 -7.08 -0.63 -24.23
CA PHE A 753 -8.00 -0.80 -23.09
C PHE A 753 -7.56 -2.00 -22.23
N CYS A 754 -7.03 -3.03 -22.88
CA CYS A 754 -6.51 -4.26 -22.30
C CYS A 754 -5.11 -4.00 -21.67
N ARG A 755 -5.07 -3.22 -20.58
CA ARG A 755 -3.83 -2.76 -19.90
C ARG A 755 -3.14 -3.89 -19.09
N PRO A 756 -1.81 -3.87 -18.91
CA PRO A 756 -1.05 -4.78 -18.04
C PRO A 756 -1.56 -4.96 -16.59
N ALA A 757 -2.24 -3.94 -16.04
CA ALA A 757 -2.90 -4.06 -14.73
C ALA A 757 -4.01 -5.12 -14.70
N LEU A 758 -4.76 -5.30 -15.79
CA LEU A 758 -5.77 -6.36 -15.89
C LEU A 758 -5.10 -7.73 -15.79
N HIS A 759 -4.06 -7.98 -16.59
CA HIS A 759 -3.33 -9.25 -16.58
C HIS A 759 -2.84 -9.66 -15.18
N ALA A 760 -2.47 -8.70 -14.33
CA ALA A 760 -2.04 -8.97 -12.96
C ALA A 760 -3.14 -9.60 -12.08
N LEU A 761 -4.43 -9.37 -12.36
CA LEU A 761 -5.55 -9.96 -11.62
C LEU A 761 -5.55 -11.50 -11.67
N ALA A 762 -5.15 -12.09 -12.80
CA ALA A 762 -5.12 -13.53 -13.00
C ALA A 762 -4.20 -14.25 -12.00
N HIS A 763 -3.14 -13.58 -11.55
CA HIS A 763 -2.07 -14.17 -10.73
C HIS A 763 -2.26 -13.98 -9.22
N ILE A 764 -3.19 -13.13 -8.76
CA ILE A 764 -3.33 -12.82 -7.32
C ILE A 764 -3.63 -14.08 -6.51
N CYS A 765 -4.58 -14.90 -6.95
CA CYS A 765 -4.98 -16.10 -6.21
C CYS A 765 -3.93 -17.23 -6.29
N PRO A 766 -3.39 -17.60 -7.48
CA PRO A 766 -2.30 -18.58 -7.58
C PRO A 766 -1.00 -18.17 -6.86
N GLN A 767 -0.68 -16.88 -6.80
CA GLN A 767 0.46 -16.42 -5.99
C GLN A 767 0.14 -16.40 -4.50
N THR A 768 -1.11 -16.15 -4.09
CA THR A 768 -1.49 -16.25 -2.67
C THR A 768 -1.26 -17.65 -2.10
N THR A 769 -1.45 -18.73 -2.88
CA THR A 769 -1.08 -20.09 -2.44
C THR A 769 0.43 -20.35 -2.44
N SER A 770 1.18 -19.63 -3.28
CA SER A 770 2.64 -19.79 -3.41
C SER A 770 3.41 -19.03 -2.32
N THR A 771 3.00 -17.80 -1.99
CA THR A 771 3.76 -16.83 -1.17
C THR A 771 2.97 -16.25 0.01
N GLY A 772 1.73 -16.69 0.22
CA GLY A 772 0.80 -16.16 1.22
C GLY A 772 0.07 -14.89 0.77
N PRO A 773 -0.88 -14.36 1.58
CA PRO A 773 -1.79 -13.28 1.17
C PRO A 773 -1.09 -11.97 0.78
N TYR A 774 -1.53 -11.33 -0.30
CA TYR A 774 -0.98 -10.07 -0.78
C TYR A 774 -1.02 -8.91 0.24
N ALA A 775 -1.85 -9.02 1.29
CA ALA A 775 -1.91 -8.07 2.38
C ALA A 775 -0.55 -7.81 3.06
N ILE A 776 0.28 -8.85 3.24
CA ILE A 776 1.54 -8.78 4.00
C ILE A 776 2.73 -8.17 3.22
N TYR A 777 2.71 -8.15 1.88
CA TYR A 777 3.75 -7.52 1.06
C TYR A 777 3.22 -6.33 0.23
N SER A 778 2.10 -5.75 0.67
CA SER A 778 1.56 -4.47 0.18
C SER A 778 2.52 -3.30 0.45
N GLN A 779 2.44 -2.22 -0.34
CA GLN A 779 3.33 -1.04 -0.19
C GLN A 779 2.86 0.00 0.85
N TRP A 780 1.74 -0.24 1.54
CA TRP A 780 1.28 0.61 2.65
C TRP A 780 2.30 0.87 3.77
N PRO A 781 3.22 -0.05 4.13
CA PRO A 781 4.28 0.23 5.09
C PRO A 781 5.28 1.25 4.54
N MET A 782 5.60 1.18 3.24
CA MET A 782 6.52 2.09 2.56
C MET A 782 5.92 3.49 2.41
N GLU A 783 4.69 3.62 1.89
CA GLU A 783 4.00 4.92 1.81
C GLU A 783 3.98 5.62 3.18
N ARG A 784 3.77 4.84 4.27
CA ARG A 784 3.76 5.38 5.63
C ARG A 784 5.15 5.76 6.14
N SER A 785 6.19 4.98 5.84
CA SER A 785 7.57 5.36 6.14
C SER A 785 8.00 6.62 5.39
N ILE A 786 7.66 6.75 4.11
CA ILE A 786 7.88 7.97 3.31
C ILE A 786 7.13 9.16 3.92
N GLY A 787 5.83 8.99 4.25
CA GLY A 787 5.02 10.05 4.84
C GLY A 787 5.50 10.51 6.23
N ASP A 788 5.90 9.57 7.08
CA ASP A 788 6.41 9.85 8.42
C ASP A 788 7.80 10.53 8.38
N LEU A 789 8.72 10.02 7.57
CA LEU A 789 10.05 10.63 7.39
C LEU A 789 9.95 12.01 6.73
N GLY A 790 9.10 12.16 5.70
CA GLY A 790 8.82 13.45 5.05
C GLY A 790 8.23 14.49 6.01
N GLY A 791 7.33 14.08 6.91
CA GLY A 791 6.77 14.96 7.96
C GLY A 791 7.78 15.43 9.01
N GLN A 792 8.94 14.77 9.10
CA GLN A 792 10.06 15.12 9.99
C GLN A 792 11.11 16.04 9.32
N ILE A 793 11.03 16.31 8.02
CA ILE A 793 11.95 17.23 7.33
C ILE A 793 11.70 18.66 7.82
N ARG A 794 12.76 19.37 8.21
CA ARG A 794 12.69 20.76 8.72
C ARG A 794 13.71 21.73 8.13
N GLN A 795 14.66 21.26 7.32
CA GLN A 795 15.65 22.09 6.63
C GLN A 795 15.31 22.15 5.13
N PRO A 796 14.52 23.14 4.65
CA PRO A 796 14.12 23.21 3.24
C PRO A 796 15.26 23.56 2.27
N SER A 797 16.42 23.96 2.80
CA SER A 797 17.69 24.15 2.07
C SER A 797 18.47 22.85 1.86
N ASN A 798 18.38 21.90 2.80
CA ASN A 798 19.01 20.58 2.73
C ASN A 798 17.96 19.49 3.04
N PRO A 799 17.06 19.18 2.09
CA PRO A 799 16.02 18.19 2.32
C PRO A 799 16.58 16.76 2.43
N TYR A 800 17.60 16.44 1.63
CA TYR A 800 18.12 15.07 1.48
C TYR A 800 19.04 14.66 2.64
N GLY A 801 19.96 15.53 3.07
CA GLY A 801 20.79 15.28 4.26
C GLY A 801 19.94 15.20 5.53
N ASN A 802 18.94 16.09 5.66
CA ASN A 802 17.99 16.01 6.77
C ASN A 802 17.18 14.70 6.74
N LEU A 803 16.70 14.26 5.58
CA LEU A 803 16.01 12.98 5.41
C LEU A 803 16.90 11.77 5.76
N ALA A 804 18.16 11.76 5.34
CA ALA A 804 19.13 10.73 5.71
C ALA A 804 19.33 10.67 7.24
N GLN A 805 19.53 11.82 7.89
CA GLN A 805 19.61 11.91 9.35
C GLN A 805 18.32 11.42 10.05
N ARG A 806 17.12 11.64 9.46
CA ARG A 806 15.87 11.06 9.97
C ARG A 806 15.81 9.54 9.83
N GLY A 807 16.28 8.99 8.71
CA GLY A 807 16.41 7.55 8.49
C GLY A 807 17.31 6.89 9.54
N LEU A 808 18.54 7.40 9.71
CA LEU A 808 19.48 6.93 10.73
C LEU A 808 18.89 7.03 12.14
N ARG A 809 18.33 8.19 12.52
CA ARG A 809 17.75 8.41 13.84
C ARG A 809 16.56 7.48 14.09
N ARG A 810 15.78 7.09 13.06
CA ARG A 810 14.70 6.10 13.22
C ARG A 810 15.26 4.70 13.55
N CYS A 811 16.27 4.23 12.83
CA CYS A 811 16.94 2.97 13.13
C CYS A 811 17.52 2.93 14.55
N GLN A 812 18.17 4.02 14.97
CA GLN A 812 18.69 4.20 16.34
C GLN A 812 17.58 4.21 17.39
N VAL A 813 16.52 5.00 17.22
CA VAL A 813 15.37 5.09 18.15
C VAL A 813 14.69 3.73 18.32
N ASN A 814 14.48 2.99 17.22
CA ASN A 814 13.87 1.66 17.24
C ASN A 814 14.75 0.66 18.00
N ALA A 815 16.08 0.68 17.78
CA ALA A 815 17.02 -0.16 18.51
C ALA A 815 17.08 0.19 20.01
N ILE A 816 17.17 1.48 20.38
CA ILE A 816 17.17 1.92 21.79
C ILE A 816 15.87 1.49 22.50
N ARG A 817 14.70 1.67 21.88
CA ARG A 817 13.41 1.25 22.45
C ARG A 817 13.24 -0.28 22.54
N ALA A 818 13.96 -1.06 21.73
CA ALA A 818 13.99 -2.52 21.82
C ALA A 818 14.93 -3.04 22.93
N ILE A 819 16.07 -2.36 23.13
CA ILE A 819 17.05 -2.68 24.18
C ILE A 819 16.60 -2.18 25.55
N ILE A 820 15.96 -1.01 25.62
CA ILE A 820 15.51 -0.33 26.86
C ILE A 820 14.02 0.02 26.75
N PRO A 821 13.09 -0.94 26.97
CA PRO A 821 11.65 -0.70 26.82
C PRO A 821 11.07 0.36 27.78
N ALA A 822 11.78 0.70 28.87
CA ALA A 822 11.39 1.77 29.79
C ALA A 822 11.39 3.17 29.14
N LEU A 823 12.20 3.37 28.09
CA LEU A 823 12.24 4.58 27.26
C LEU A 823 11.26 4.52 26.05
N GLY A 824 10.46 3.45 25.98
CA GLY A 824 9.34 3.34 25.07
C GLY A 824 8.10 4.06 25.60
N ASP A 825 7.05 4.10 24.79
CA ASP A 825 5.78 4.68 25.20
C ASP A 825 5.15 3.78 26.28
N GLN A 826 5.16 4.27 27.54
CA GLN A 826 4.48 3.61 28.67
C GLN A 826 3.05 3.26 28.25
N ARG A 827 2.64 1.99 28.44
CA ARG A 827 1.46 1.39 27.81
C ARG A 827 0.27 2.37 27.78
N PRO A 828 -0.46 2.53 26.66
CA PRO A 828 -1.57 3.47 26.58
C PRO A 828 -2.59 3.16 27.68
N HIS A 829 -2.58 3.97 28.74
CA HIS A 829 -3.44 3.78 29.90
C HIS A 829 -4.89 3.94 29.44
N LEU A 830 -5.73 2.94 29.72
CA LEU A 830 -7.15 3.01 29.39
C LEU A 830 -7.74 4.31 29.98
N PRO A 831 -8.48 5.12 29.20
CA PRO A 831 -8.96 6.43 29.64
C PRO A 831 -9.68 6.35 30.99
N ARG A 832 -9.43 7.29 31.91
CA ARG A 832 -9.89 7.21 33.30
C ARG A 832 -11.39 6.94 33.41
N GLY A 833 -11.76 5.72 33.82
CA GLY A 833 -13.15 5.26 33.95
C GLY A 833 -13.62 4.32 32.82
N ALA A 834 -12.78 4.01 31.85
CA ALA A 834 -12.98 2.91 30.91
C ALA A 834 -12.91 1.56 31.64
N ILE A 835 -13.58 0.55 31.09
CA ILE A 835 -13.68 -0.79 31.69
C ILE A 835 -13.27 -1.83 30.65
N ASP A 836 -12.17 -2.53 30.93
CA ASP A 836 -11.77 -3.74 30.19
C ASP A 836 -12.76 -4.87 30.46
N LEU A 837 -13.27 -5.50 29.41
CA LEU A 837 -14.17 -6.65 29.45
C LEU A 837 -13.49 -7.96 29.06
N GLY A 838 -12.17 -7.93 28.84
CA GLY A 838 -11.37 -9.04 28.33
C GLY A 838 -11.43 -9.19 26.81
N GLY A 839 -10.49 -9.96 26.26
CA GLY A 839 -10.45 -10.28 24.83
C GLY A 839 -10.22 -9.10 23.89
N GLY A 840 -9.82 -7.93 24.40
CA GLY A 840 -9.65 -6.69 23.62
C GLY A 840 -10.88 -5.78 23.56
N TYR A 841 -11.98 -6.15 24.22
CA TYR A 841 -13.19 -5.33 24.31
C TYR A 841 -13.10 -4.35 25.50
N VAL A 842 -13.25 -3.04 25.25
CA VAL A 842 -13.18 -2.01 26.30
C VAL A 842 -14.35 -1.04 26.21
N LEU A 843 -15.13 -0.88 27.27
CA LEU A 843 -16.14 0.17 27.38
C LEU A 843 -15.48 1.52 27.68
N LEU A 844 -15.78 2.55 26.89
CA LEU A 844 -15.11 3.86 26.97
C LEU A 844 -15.99 4.93 27.63
N THR A 845 -15.35 5.88 28.29
CA THR A 845 -15.84 6.80 29.36
C THR A 845 -17.10 7.65 29.12
N THR A 846 -17.75 7.56 27.97
CA THR A 846 -19.04 8.23 27.72
C THR A 846 -20.19 7.35 28.22
N SER A 847 -20.56 7.48 29.49
CA SER A 847 -21.61 6.67 30.15
C SER A 847 -22.54 7.48 31.06
N GLU A 848 -23.73 6.93 31.32
CA GLU A 848 -24.65 7.42 32.36
C GLU A 848 -24.07 7.11 33.76
N ARG A 849 -24.28 8.01 34.73
CA ARG A 849 -23.82 7.84 36.13
C ARG A 849 -24.78 7.00 36.98
N TYR A 850 -26.04 6.88 36.54
CA TYR A 850 -27.12 6.22 37.27
C TYR A 850 -27.93 5.33 36.33
N ALA A 851 -28.60 4.32 36.86
CA ALA A 851 -29.43 3.43 36.06
C ALA A 851 -30.84 4.01 35.84
N HIS A 852 -31.22 4.17 34.58
CA HIS A 852 -32.51 4.70 34.15
C HIS A 852 -33.46 3.57 33.72
N MET A 853 -34.77 3.80 33.85
CA MET A 853 -35.78 2.86 33.36
C MET A 853 -35.74 2.82 31.83
N VAL A 854 -35.67 1.61 31.28
CA VAL A 854 -35.68 1.38 29.84
C VAL A 854 -37.10 1.56 29.26
N THR A 855 -37.23 1.73 27.94
CA THR A 855 -38.52 1.77 27.25
C THR A 855 -39.18 0.38 27.23
N GLU A 856 -40.48 0.29 26.96
CA GLU A 856 -41.15 -1.03 26.93
C GLU A 856 -40.62 -1.96 25.81
N PRO A 857 -40.29 -1.49 24.58
CA PRO A 857 -39.57 -2.31 23.59
C PRO A 857 -38.19 -2.79 24.08
N GLU A 858 -37.40 -1.92 24.71
CA GLU A 858 -36.12 -2.28 25.33
C GLU A 858 -36.32 -3.32 26.46
N ALA A 859 -37.40 -3.20 27.26
CA ALA A 859 -37.75 -4.15 28.31
C ALA A 859 -38.20 -5.51 27.76
N VAL A 860 -38.95 -5.56 26.66
CA VAL A 860 -39.31 -6.81 25.96
C VAL A 860 -38.04 -7.51 25.49
N ALA A 861 -37.18 -6.82 24.72
CA ALA A 861 -35.92 -7.36 24.20
C ALA A 861 -35.02 -7.94 25.32
N LEU A 862 -34.89 -7.20 26.42
CA LEU A 862 -34.12 -7.60 27.58
C LEU A 862 -34.71 -8.83 28.31
N ARG A 863 -36.05 -8.89 28.48
CA ARG A 863 -36.71 -10.05 29.12
C ARG A 863 -36.60 -11.32 28.27
N THR A 864 -36.69 -11.21 26.95
CA THR A 864 -36.47 -12.34 26.02
C THR A 864 -35.05 -12.88 26.15
N PHE A 865 -34.04 -12.02 26.04
CA PHE A 865 -32.64 -12.40 26.16
C PHE A 865 -32.29 -13.05 27.52
N LEU A 866 -32.83 -12.52 28.62
CA LEU A 866 -32.60 -13.07 29.96
C LEU A 866 -33.27 -14.44 30.15
N HIS A 867 -34.44 -14.67 29.53
CA HIS A 867 -35.10 -15.97 29.51
C HIS A 867 -34.29 -16.99 28.69
N GLU A 868 -33.87 -16.64 27.47
CA GLU A 868 -33.04 -17.49 26.59
C GLU A 868 -31.68 -17.82 27.22
N SER A 869 -31.09 -16.88 27.97
CA SER A 869 -29.82 -17.06 28.69
C SER A 869 -29.96 -17.83 30.01
N ASN A 870 -31.16 -18.30 30.38
CA ASN A 870 -31.49 -18.89 31.69
C ASN A 870 -31.03 -18.03 32.90
N ALA A 871 -31.07 -16.71 32.77
CA ALA A 871 -30.46 -15.78 33.72
C ALA A 871 -31.20 -15.74 35.08
N LEU A 872 -30.46 -15.95 36.16
CA LEU A 872 -30.96 -15.87 37.53
C LEU A 872 -30.86 -14.43 38.07
N VAL A 873 -31.80 -13.59 37.63
CA VAL A 873 -31.96 -12.18 38.02
C VAL A 873 -33.23 -11.93 38.85
N ASP A 874 -33.30 -10.80 39.54
CA ASP A 874 -34.42 -10.47 40.43
C ASP A 874 -35.76 -10.27 39.69
N LYS A 875 -36.84 -10.82 40.27
CA LYS A 875 -38.20 -10.80 39.70
C LYS A 875 -38.93 -9.47 39.85
N ALA A 876 -38.49 -8.55 40.71
CA ALA A 876 -39.01 -7.19 40.75
C ALA A 876 -38.30 -6.30 39.73
N TRP A 877 -36.97 -6.39 39.62
CA TRP A 877 -36.19 -5.70 38.59
C TRP A 877 -36.62 -6.12 37.17
N LEU A 878 -36.90 -7.41 36.91
CA LEU A 878 -37.44 -7.88 35.63
C LEU A 878 -38.77 -7.21 35.21
N ARG A 879 -39.55 -6.65 36.15
CA ARG A 879 -40.81 -5.94 35.84
C ARG A 879 -40.58 -4.51 35.36
N THR A 880 -39.58 -3.84 35.91
CA THR A 880 -39.22 -2.45 35.59
C THR A 880 -37.70 -2.28 35.48
N PRO A 881 -37.06 -2.93 34.49
CA PRO A 881 -35.61 -3.01 34.43
C PRO A 881 -34.96 -1.62 34.28
N LYS A 882 -33.83 -1.46 34.97
CA LYS A 882 -33.04 -0.22 34.97
C LYS A 882 -31.60 -0.53 34.59
N LEU A 883 -31.07 0.22 33.63
CA LEU A 883 -29.72 0.09 33.10
C LEU A 883 -29.03 1.46 33.06
N ALA A 884 -27.71 1.48 33.23
CA ALA A 884 -26.88 2.65 32.96
C ALA A 884 -26.21 2.47 31.58
N ARG A 885 -26.49 3.38 30.65
CA ARG A 885 -26.03 3.29 29.26
C ARG A 885 -24.56 3.71 29.10
N TRP A 886 -23.90 3.11 28.11
CA TRP A 886 -22.56 3.44 27.62
C TRP A 886 -22.63 3.69 26.11
N ALA A 887 -21.93 4.71 25.62
CA ALA A 887 -22.02 5.15 24.22
C ALA A 887 -20.96 4.55 23.29
N ARG A 888 -19.92 3.93 23.83
CA ARG A 888 -18.71 3.55 23.08
C ARG A 888 -18.11 2.24 23.58
N LEU A 889 -17.73 1.38 22.64
CA LEU A 889 -17.03 0.12 22.83
C LEU A 889 -15.84 0.07 21.88
N GLN A 890 -14.63 -0.06 22.40
CA GLN A 890 -13.47 -0.46 21.62
C GLN A 890 -13.59 -1.96 21.30
N LEU A 891 -13.35 -2.32 20.04
CA LEU A 891 -13.31 -3.69 19.55
C LEU A 891 -11.85 -4.23 19.53
N PRO A 892 -11.63 -5.56 19.48
CA PRO A 892 -10.29 -6.15 19.49
C PRO A 892 -9.41 -5.75 18.29
N ASN A 893 -10.03 -5.34 17.18
CA ASN A 893 -9.36 -4.84 15.98
C ASN A 893 -8.98 -3.34 16.05
N GLY A 894 -9.22 -2.67 17.18
CA GLY A 894 -8.89 -1.25 17.39
C GLY A 894 -9.93 -0.24 16.90
N GLN A 895 -11.06 -0.69 16.31
CA GLN A 895 -12.17 0.19 15.99
C GLN A 895 -12.93 0.63 17.25
N ILE A 896 -13.48 1.86 17.25
CA ILE A 896 -14.45 2.30 18.26
C ILE A 896 -15.86 2.22 17.69
N ALA A 897 -16.61 1.20 18.12
CA ALA A 897 -18.03 1.11 17.90
C ALA A 897 -18.77 2.11 18.82
N ARG A 898 -19.70 2.87 18.25
CA ARG A 898 -20.44 3.97 18.91
C ARG A 898 -21.92 3.58 19.07
N SER A 899 -22.76 4.48 19.58
CA SER A 899 -24.19 4.18 19.77
C SER A 899 -25.14 5.30 19.35
N HIS A 900 -26.35 4.91 18.94
CA HIS A 900 -27.45 5.83 18.58
C HIS A 900 -27.77 6.81 19.70
N TRP A 901 -27.81 6.34 20.96
CA TRP A 901 -28.12 7.15 22.15
C TRP A 901 -27.31 8.45 22.21
N GLN A 902 -26.01 8.37 21.90
CA GLN A 902 -25.12 9.53 21.85
C GLN A 902 -25.12 10.21 20.47
N GLU A 903 -25.00 9.45 19.39
CA GLU A 903 -24.83 10.03 18.04
C GLU A 903 -26.03 10.83 17.55
N ARG A 904 -27.26 10.51 17.99
CA ARG A 904 -28.47 11.27 17.66
C ARG A 904 -28.46 12.73 18.13
N THR A 905 -27.49 13.12 18.96
CA THR A 905 -27.29 14.51 19.38
C THR A 905 -26.51 15.34 18.36
N LYS A 906 -25.84 14.72 17.38
CA LYS A 906 -25.11 15.40 16.30
C LYS A 906 -25.98 15.52 15.04
N PRO A 907 -25.98 16.67 14.33
CA PRO A 907 -26.63 16.79 13.02
C PRO A 907 -25.86 15.97 11.97
N LEU A 908 -26.54 15.54 10.92
CA LEU A 908 -26.01 14.54 9.98
C LEU A 908 -24.76 15.02 9.23
N GLU A 909 -24.63 16.30 8.92
CA GLU A 909 -23.46 16.87 8.23
C GLU A 909 -22.20 16.90 9.12
N ARG A 910 -22.35 16.65 10.43
CA ARG A 910 -21.26 16.62 11.43
C ARG A 910 -21.11 15.24 12.10
N LEU A 911 -21.63 14.19 11.47
CA LEU A 911 -21.63 12.83 12.00
C LEU A 911 -20.93 11.86 11.04
N ARG A 912 -20.00 11.05 11.55
CA ARG A 912 -19.46 9.86 10.88
C ARG A 912 -19.96 8.63 11.64
N LYS A 913 -21.09 8.05 11.22
CA LYS A 913 -21.85 7.04 11.98
C LYS A 913 -21.00 5.82 12.37
N GLY A 914 -20.55 5.77 13.63
CA GLY A 914 -19.76 4.68 14.23
C GLY A 914 -20.60 3.56 14.84
N ARG A 915 -21.92 3.65 14.75
CA ARG A 915 -22.87 2.80 15.50
C ARG A 915 -23.43 1.59 14.76
N ASN A 916 -23.09 1.40 13.49
CA ASN A 916 -23.52 0.23 12.73
C ASN A 916 -22.45 -0.85 12.78
N VAL A 917 -22.85 -2.08 13.07
CA VAL A 917 -21.93 -3.18 13.35
C VAL A 917 -22.27 -4.45 12.59
N LYS A 918 -21.21 -5.20 12.24
CA LYS A 918 -21.27 -6.61 11.85
C LYS A 918 -21.20 -7.47 13.10
N MET A 919 -22.05 -8.49 13.18
CA MET A 919 -22.14 -9.39 14.31
C MET A 919 -22.20 -10.86 13.85
N ASN A 920 -21.69 -11.76 14.69
CA ASN A 920 -21.95 -13.19 14.56
C ASN A 920 -22.99 -13.63 15.60
N ILE A 921 -24.19 -13.98 15.14
CA ILE A 921 -25.27 -14.52 15.98
C ILE A 921 -25.49 -15.98 15.57
N GLN A 922 -25.20 -16.91 16.47
CA GLN A 922 -25.42 -18.36 16.27
C GLN A 922 -24.78 -18.92 14.97
N GLY A 923 -23.62 -18.38 14.57
CA GLY A 923 -22.92 -18.78 13.34
C GLY A 923 -23.33 -18.01 12.09
N LYS A 924 -24.31 -17.09 12.17
CA LYS A 924 -24.77 -16.25 11.06
C LYS A 924 -24.17 -14.86 11.15
N THR A 925 -23.77 -14.30 10.00
CA THR A 925 -23.43 -12.88 9.89
C THR A 925 -24.70 -12.06 9.83
N GLU A 926 -24.88 -11.17 10.80
CA GLU A 926 -25.99 -10.23 10.90
C GLU A 926 -25.47 -8.79 11.06
N PHE A 927 -26.30 -7.81 10.75
CA PHE A 927 -25.95 -6.39 10.86
C PHE A 927 -26.96 -5.63 11.73
N ALA A 928 -26.50 -4.69 12.55
CA ALA A 928 -27.37 -3.94 13.46
C ALA A 928 -26.92 -2.48 13.71
N GLU A 929 -27.88 -1.62 14.05
CA GLU A 929 -27.61 -0.29 14.63
C GLU A 929 -27.58 -0.41 16.16
N VAL A 930 -26.42 -0.18 16.79
CA VAL A 930 -26.25 -0.22 18.24
C VAL A 930 -26.97 0.98 18.87
N GLN A 931 -27.89 0.69 19.80
CA GLN A 931 -28.63 1.71 20.52
C GLN A 931 -27.83 2.23 21.72
N TYR A 932 -27.30 1.32 22.54
CA TYR A 932 -26.34 1.59 23.62
C TYR A 932 -25.71 0.29 24.13
N TYR A 933 -24.55 0.43 24.78
CA TYR A 933 -23.93 -0.64 25.57
C TYR A 933 -24.37 -0.54 27.04
N PHE A 934 -24.29 -1.63 27.78
CA PHE A 934 -24.52 -1.68 29.22
C PHE A 934 -23.77 -2.85 29.88
N LYS A 935 -23.79 -2.90 31.21
CA LYS A 935 -23.29 -4.03 31.99
C LYS A 935 -24.41 -4.69 32.77
N ALA A 936 -24.33 -6.01 32.97
CA ALA A 936 -25.22 -6.77 33.83
C ALA A 936 -24.53 -8.05 34.36
N ALA A 937 -24.96 -8.53 35.53
CA ALA A 937 -24.63 -9.89 36.00
C ALA A 937 -25.83 -10.80 35.72
N LEU A 938 -25.64 -11.86 34.93
CA LEU A 938 -26.72 -12.81 34.56
C LEU A 938 -27.07 -13.80 35.68
N HIS A 939 -26.23 -13.91 36.71
CA HIS A 939 -26.39 -14.82 37.84
C HIS A 939 -25.83 -14.13 39.10
N ASN A 940 -26.44 -14.36 40.27
CA ASN A 940 -26.16 -13.65 41.52
C ASN A 940 -24.68 -13.65 42.02
N ASN A 941 -23.83 -14.55 41.51
CA ASN A 941 -22.41 -14.64 41.88
C ASN A 941 -21.44 -14.35 40.71
N ASN A 942 -21.94 -13.95 39.53
CA ASN A 942 -21.09 -13.71 38.35
C ASN A 942 -20.56 -12.27 38.32
N VAL A 943 -19.36 -12.11 37.75
CA VAL A 943 -18.83 -10.79 37.36
C VAL A 943 -19.76 -10.16 36.32
N GLU A 944 -19.93 -8.83 36.37
CA GLU A 944 -20.68 -8.10 35.35
C GLU A 944 -20.07 -8.28 33.96
N GLN A 945 -20.90 -8.69 33.00
CA GLN A 945 -20.54 -8.82 31.59
C GLN A 945 -21.06 -7.62 30.79
N GLY A 946 -20.41 -7.33 29.67
CA GLY A 946 -20.83 -6.28 28.74
C GLY A 946 -21.82 -6.79 27.70
N PHE A 947 -22.89 -6.02 27.49
CA PHE A 947 -23.94 -6.28 26.51
C PHE A 947 -24.21 -5.05 25.66
N ALA A 948 -24.82 -5.25 24.48
CA ALA A 948 -25.34 -4.20 23.63
C ALA A 948 -26.84 -4.38 23.43
N MET A 949 -27.61 -3.28 23.55
CA MET A 949 -28.95 -3.18 22.99
C MET A 949 -28.81 -2.76 21.52
N VAL A 950 -29.32 -3.55 20.60
CA VAL A 950 -29.12 -3.36 19.15
C VAL A 950 -30.44 -3.50 18.40
N SER A 951 -30.62 -2.72 17.32
CA SER A 951 -31.71 -2.91 16.36
C SER A 951 -31.15 -3.62 15.13
N VAL A 952 -31.52 -4.90 14.96
CA VAL A 952 -31.03 -5.74 13.86
C VAL A 952 -31.73 -5.35 12.56
N TYR A 953 -30.96 -5.13 11.48
CA TYR A 953 -31.51 -4.86 10.15
C TYR A 953 -32.27 -6.08 9.62
N ALA A 954 -33.20 -5.87 8.69
CA ALA A 954 -33.89 -6.97 8.02
C ALA A 954 -32.89 -7.84 7.20
N PRO A 955 -33.22 -9.10 6.88
CA PRO A 955 -32.47 -9.91 5.93
C PRO A 955 -32.27 -9.19 4.58
N PRO A 956 -31.20 -9.51 3.83
CA PRO A 956 -30.93 -8.90 2.53
C PRO A 956 -32.00 -9.25 1.49
N ASP A 957 -32.08 -8.45 0.43
CA ASP A 957 -32.69 -8.86 -0.82
C ASP A 957 -31.87 -10.01 -1.42
N THR A 958 -32.33 -11.25 -1.21
CA THR A 958 -31.63 -12.48 -1.62
C THR A 958 -31.34 -12.52 -3.13
N GLU A 959 -32.27 -12.04 -3.96
CA GLU A 959 -32.08 -12.03 -5.40
C GLU A 959 -31.04 -10.98 -5.81
N LEU A 960 -31.07 -9.78 -5.21
CA LEU A 960 -30.05 -8.75 -5.47
C LEU A 960 -28.66 -9.16 -4.95
N LEU A 961 -28.59 -9.80 -3.78
CA LEU A 961 -27.34 -10.30 -3.21
C LEU A 961 -26.73 -11.43 -4.05
N LYS A 962 -27.58 -12.35 -4.55
CA LYS A 962 -27.17 -13.41 -5.49
C LYS A 962 -26.72 -12.84 -6.84
N LEU A 963 -27.51 -11.94 -7.42
CA LEU A 963 -27.25 -11.29 -8.70
C LEU A 963 -25.94 -10.46 -8.67
N SER A 964 -25.64 -9.80 -7.55
CA SER A 964 -24.41 -9.04 -7.33
C SER A 964 -23.19 -9.89 -6.92
N ASN A 965 -23.21 -11.22 -7.09
CA ASN A 965 -22.15 -12.13 -6.67
C ASN A 965 -21.71 -11.90 -5.21
N GLN A 966 -22.68 -11.79 -4.29
CA GLN A 966 -22.47 -11.52 -2.86
C GLN A 966 -21.83 -10.15 -2.54
N THR A 967 -21.93 -9.14 -3.40
CA THR A 967 -21.32 -7.81 -3.17
C THR A 967 -22.29 -6.70 -2.74
N LEU A 968 -23.57 -6.76 -3.09
CA LEU A 968 -24.58 -5.77 -2.72
C LEU A 968 -25.59 -6.33 -1.70
N TRP A 969 -25.19 -6.39 -0.43
CA TRP A 969 -26.09 -6.70 0.69
C TRP A 969 -26.98 -5.49 0.98
N SER A 970 -28.21 -5.49 0.48
CA SER A 970 -29.19 -4.43 0.77
C SER A 970 -30.35 -4.91 1.63
N CYS A 971 -30.64 -4.17 2.70
CA CYS A 971 -31.63 -4.47 3.73
C CYS A 971 -32.45 -3.24 4.13
N GLU A 972 -33.50 -3.44 4.94
CA GLU A 972 -34.35 -2.40 5.52
C GLU A 972 -34.04 -2.20 7.00
N TYR A 973 -34.21 -0.96 7.48
CA TYR A 973 -34.11 -0.65 8.91
C TYR A 973 -35.48 -0.74 9.59
N THR A 974 -35.60 -1.63 10.57
CA THR A 974 -36.85 -1.97 11.27
C THR A 974 -37.02 -1.27 12.61
N GLY A 975 -35.96 -0.66 13.15
CA GLY A 975 -35.97 0.11 14.39
C GLY A 975 -36.41 -0.73 15.61
N ASP A 976 -37.30 -0.17 16.43
CA ASP A 976 -37.80 -0.75 17.67
C ASP A 976 -38.40 -2.16 17.52
N LYS A 977 -38.85 -2.54 16.31
CA LYS A 977 -39.43 -3.86 16.00
C LYS A 977 -38.41 -5.00 16.00
N SER A 978 -37.13 -4.70 15.91
CA SER A 978 -36.03 -5.69 15.85
C SER A 978 -34.97 -5.43 16.93
N LEU A 979 -35.40 -4.89 18.08
CA LEU A 979 -34.53 -4.76 19.24
C LEU A 979 -34.22 -6.13 19.85
N CYS A 980 -32.94 -6.41 20.05
CA CYS A 980 -32.47 -7.52 20.85
C CYS A 980 -31.28 -7.10 21.73
N VAL A 981 -30.94 -7.95 22.70
CA VAL A 981 -29.71 -7.82 23.49
C VAL A 981 -28.72 -8.86 23.00
N VAL A 982 -27.48 -8.43 22.77
CA VAL A 982 -26.36 -9.31 22.40
C VAL A 982 -25.18 -9.14 23.36
N THR A 983 -24.35 -10.17 23.49
CA THR A 983 -23.03 -10.04 24.13
C THR A 983 -22.12 -9.15 23.30
N VAL A 984 -21.26 -8.32 23.91
CA VAL A 984 -20.33 -7.48 23.12
C VAL A 984 -19.37 -8.32 22.28
N GLN A 985 -19.06 -9.55 22.71
CA GLN A 985 -18.20 -10.50 21.99
C GLN A 985 -18.82 -11.03 20.68
N SER A 986 -20.12 -10.78 20.44
CA SER A 986 -20.73 -11.06 19.13
C SER A 986 -20.39 -10.01 18.06
N ILE A 987 -19.95 -8.81 18.47
CA ILE A 987 -19.67 -7.67 17.59
C ILE A 987 -18.27 -7.81 16.99
N GLN A 988 -18.19 -8.01 15.69
CA GLN A 988 -16.93 -8.28 14.98
C GLN A 988 -16.24 -7.00 14.48
N SER A 989 -17.02 -6.06 13.91
CA SER A 989 -16.49 -4.84 13.31
C SER A 989 -17.55 -3.75 13.16
N VAL A 990 -17.11 -2.51 13.03
CA VAL A 990 -17.93 -1.35 12.64
C VAL A 990 -18.00 -1.28 11.11
N VAL A 991 -19.20 -1.09 10.57
CA VAL A 991 -19.48 -1.07 9.12
C VAL A 991 -20.24 0.19 8.71
N ALA A 992 -20.21 0.53 7.43
CA ALA A 992 -21.08 1.55 6.86
C ALA A 992 -22.44 0.95 6.49
N MET A 993 -23.53 1.69 6.71
CA MET A 993 -24.88 1.35 6.24
C MET A 993 -25.40 2.53 5.42
N VAL A 994 -25.23 2.45 4.11
CA VAL A 994 -25.35 3.58 3.19
C VAL A 994 -26.70 3.51 2.46
N PRO A 995 -27.47 4.60 2.32
CA PRO A 995 -28.65 4.63 1.46
C PRO A 995 -28.28 4.36 0.00
N HIS A 996 -29.19 3.75 -0.75
CA HIS A 996 -29.07 3.75 -2.22
C HIS A 996 -29.14 5.19 -2.77
N PRO A 997 -28.38 5.52 -3.82
CA PRO A 997 -28.50 6.80 -4.50
C PRO A 997 -29.86 6.92 -5.19
N HIS A 998 -30.22 8.14 -5.59
CA HIS A 998 -31.48 8.36 -6.31
C HIS A 998 -31.41 7.81 -7.75
N MET A 999 -32.29 6.87 -8.08
CA MET A 999 -32.39 6.23 -9.39
C MET A 999 -33.39 6.95 -10.30
N ALA A 1000 -33.05 7.06 -11.59
CA ALA A 1000 -33.93 7.64 -12.61
C ALA A 1000 -35.07 6.69 -13.05
N ASP A 1001 -34.90 5.37 -12.88
CA ASP A 1001 -35.97 4.39 -13.03
C ASP A 1001 -36.89 4.42 -11.79
N GLU A 1002 -38.13 4.89 -11.95
CA GLU A 1002 -39.12 4.97 -10.87
C GLU A 1002 -39.43 3.61 -10.23
N THR A 1003 -39.36 2.51 -10.98
CA THR A 1003 -39.64 1.17 -10.48
C THR A 1003 -38.49 0.67 -9.61
N LEU A 1004 -37.25 0.89 -10.06
CA LEU A 1004 -36.06 0.60 -9.26
C LEU A 1004 -35.97 1.51 -8.02
N GLN A 1005 -36.24 2.82 -8.18
CA GLN A 1005 -36.33 3.76 -7.07
C GLN A 1005 -37.37 3.33 -6.05
N ARG A 1006 -38.55 2.85 -6.48
CA ARG A 1006 -39.60 2.34 -5.59
C ARG A 1006 -39.18 1.07 -4.86
N LYS A 1007 -38.37 0.20 -5.48
CA LYS A 1007 -37.81 -1.01 -4.85
C LYS A 1007 -36.71 -0.68 -3.82
N LEU A 1008 -35.90 0.34 -4.07
CA LEU A 1008 -34.75 0.70 -3.23
C LEU A 1008 -35.06 1.78 -2.18
N SER A 1009 -36.19 2.49 -2.29
CA SER A 1009 -36.61 3.53 -1.36
C SER A 1009 -36.67 3.03 0.09
N GLY A 1010 -35.99 3.73 1.00
CA GLY A 1010 -35.89 3.34 2.42
C GLY A 1010 -34.92 2.18 2.72
N ARG A 1011 -34.38 1.52 1.70
CA ARG A 1011 -33.34 0.48 1.87
C ARG A 1011 -31.96 1.10 1.99
N VAL A 1012 -31.10 0.44 2.76
CA VAL A 1012 -29.66 0.72 2.82
C VAL A 1012 -28.88 -0.47 2.25
N TYR A 1013 -27.58 -0.31 2.06
CA TYR A 1013 -26.64 -1.39 1.78
C TYR A 1013 -25.39 -1.33 2.66
N VAL A 1014 -24.79 -2.51 2.89
CA VAL A 1014 -23.59 -2.67 3.72
C VAL A 1014 -22.35 -2.22 2.94
N GLY A 1015 -21.54 -1.36 3.57
CA GLY A 1015 -20.17 -1.08 3.16
C GLY A 1015 -19.18 -1.59 4.20
N GLU A 1016 -18.45 -2.66 3.89
CA GLU A 1016 -17.31 -3.15 4.69
C GLU A 1016 -16.00 -2.54 4.18
N LYS A 1017 -15.08 -2.14 5.08
CA LYS A 1017 -13.80 -1.54 4.67
C LYS A 1017 -12.89 -2.62 4.09
N MET A 1018 -12.52 -2.50 2.81
CA MET A 1018 -11.49 -3.36 2.21
C MET A 1018 -10.16 -3.21 2.96
N GLY A 1019 -9.50 -4.33 3.29
CA GLY A 1019 -8.21 -4.30 3.96
C GLY A 1019 -8.24 -3.70 5.37
N LEU A 1020 -9.37 -3.77 6.09
CA LEU A 1020 -9.47 -3.36 7.50
C LEU A 1020 -8.29 -3.90 8.32
N ASP A 1021 -7.96 -5.16 8.11
CA ASP A 1021 -6.91 -5.90 8.81
C ASP A 1021 -5.48 -5.43 8.43
N MET A 1022 -5.27 -4.93 7.21
CA MET A 1022 -4.01 -4.26 6.85
C MET A 1022 -3.80 -2.96 7.65
N MET A 1023 -4.88 -2.33 8.13
CA MET A 1023 -4.80 -1.12 8.94
C MET A 1023 -4.70 -1.44 10.44
N TYR A 1024 -5.14 -2.62 10.87
CA TYR A 1024 -4.74 -3.24 12.14
C TYR A 1024 -3.22 -3.50 12.17
N PHE A 1025 -2.64 -4.10 11.11
CA PHE A 1025 -1.18 -4.24 10.96
C PHE A 1025 -0.44 -2.90 10.95
N ALA A 1026 -1.06 -1.85 10.40
CA ALA A 1026 -0.48 -0.52 10.39
C ALA A 1026 -0.35 0.11 11.79
N GLY A 1027 -1.06 -0.43 12.78
CA GLY A 1027 -1.17 0.14 14.13
C GLY A 1027 -2.18 1.28 14.24
N HIS A 1028 -3.12 1.40 13.30
CA HIS A 1028 -4.19 2.39 13.42
C HIS A 1028 -5.24 1.93 14.43
N VAL A 1029 -5.46 2.75 15.46
CA VAL A 1029 -6.55 2.62 16.45
C VAL A 1029 -7.41 3.87 16.30
N ASP A 1030 -8.73 3.74 16.35
CA ASP A 1030 -9.64 4.90 16.42
C ASP A 1030 -9.30 5.70 17.70
N ASP A 1031 -8.90 6.97 17.57
CA ASP A 1031 -8.59 7.82 18.72
C ASP A 1031 -9.88 8.20 19.47
N PRO A 1032 -10.04 7.83 20.76
CA PRO A 1032 -11.23 8.15 21.53
C PRO A 1032 -11.42 9.66 21.78
N VAL A 1033 -10.39 10.49 21.53
CA VAL A 1033 -10.41 11.95 21.70
C VAL A 1033 -10.69 12.68 20.39
N GLN A 1034 -10.58 12.03 19.22
CA GLN A 1034 -10.91 12.64 17.92
C GLN A 1034 -12.43 12.65 17.64
N GLU A 1035 -13.13 13.63 18.23
CA GLU A 1035 -14.28 14.36 17.62
C GLU A 1035 -14.78 15.54 18.47
#